data_AF-A0AA37GJ08-F1
#
_entry.id   AF-A0AA37GJ08-F1
#
_cell.length_a   1.000
_cell.length_b   1.000
_cell.length_c   1.000
_cell.angle_alpha   90.00
_cell.angle_beta   90.00
_cell.angle_gamma   90.00
#
_symmetry.space_group_name_H-M   'P 1'
#
loop_
_entity.id
_entity.type
_entity.pdbx_description
1 polymer ?
#
loop_
_entity_poly.entity_id
_entity_poly.type
_entity_poly.pdbx_seq_one_letter_code
_entity_poly.pdbx_strand_id
1 'polypeptide(L)'
;MRPPTFSPPREPLGAMKLPPPGNTTNPSVAQDLGLEVKGNAAPAKSDYGDADFDEFDEFDDDTFLELEASISLSNPRQDARQSTPTPAPPLKSVQPIQQDDVSLDDEFGDLDDDIFEAAETIMESAEINASSQTPSSTKLPAAASVSVPPQDDLEDVFGDDFGGDFDFDAAELAATQSAQQPHASSTTARYLVTNVLDNDYTDERGLSRVEKILIVQVDNTKAMRTIHLRGDWYETPAHAKAYVHVIGTFSPSGQCIIDDSHNILILHPDQLISATVVADSFSCMRRAVLQDRVKATSEATAPLVYGTLLHEIFQEALLANQWDLRFLSGVIDRVMEKHIEDLYKIKVSTSIAKEHLQSKMTELSCWATAFVASQPNLDAVVHDRNGKKANMCVSKLLDVEEHVWSPMYGLKGNIDATVQVTMRDGKDVKTLTVPFEVKTGKHANSNHMAQTALYNLLLSDRYDLNIVYGILYYMETSQTMRIPTIRHELRHMIMQRNQLACHIRERSVQLPPMKRSKNMCGKCYAKTSCFIYHKLADDGDGETSGMDKGFDEVIKHLTPKHQEFFLKWENLLTKEEKETQKLKRELWTMVSQDREKVGRCFSDVIIEEGSWSEDLGSSKINRFSYTFVKRVPNPSHSFLESQLAVGEPVVVSDEQGHFALALGYVISVRKQRISVAVDRRLHNARIKQPGFDETDNQVFASIMEVVPEGCTADQSQGKIKQAPIRYRLDKDEFSNGMATVRNNLVQTMAEGVFGSREIRRAVVDLAAPTQYVIADRESLNVDQHRAIEKVMSAEDYALVLGMPGTGKTTTIAHIIRALVSQGKSVLLTSYTHTAVDNILLKLKDDNTPVLRLDVQQFAILAGQPMNSFEQIKEAWHDTPIVATTCLGVGHALFNERTFDYCIVDEASQITLPICLGPIRMAKTFVLVGDHNQLPPLVQNEEAREGGLDVSLFKLLSDTHPDSVVNLEHQYRMCEDIMTLSNTLIYKGRLRCGTEELRFKKLDVPNMNALKSLHYDSSSIHKPGTPNSFCTSMTASCCWLRDLLDSEARVRFVNTDTLQPLTREEAKGNRIVNPAEARIVVQLVESLLAVGVPDGEIGVMTHYRSQLSLLKHGLRGHVGVEMHTADRFQGRDKDVVILSLVRSNESCSIGELLKDWRRINVAFTRAKTKLLVVGSKNTLKGSGKDEMLSKFIIISLRTQQHN
;
A
#
# COMPACT_ATOMS: atom_id res chain seq x y z
N MET A 1 22.14 62.46 25.51
CA MET A 1 23.02 63.58 25.08
C MET A 1 22.85 63.78 23.56
N ARG A 2 23.34 64.91 23.02
CA ARG A 2 23.31 65.37 21.61
C ARG A 2 24.77 65.58 21.15
N PRO A 3 25.10 65.97 19.88
CA PRO A 3 24.43 65.89 18.56
C PRO A 3 25.43 65.17 17.57
N PRO A 4 25.67 65.51 16.26
CA PRO A 4 24.98 66.37 15.27
C PRO A 4 24.77 65.83 13.83
N THR A 5 23.55 66.09 13.31
CA THR A 5 23.18 66.72 12.02
C THR A 5 24.18 66.91 10.87
N PHE A 6 23.68 66.75 9.61
CA PHE A 6 23.80 67.76 8.53
C PHE A 6 22.69 67.60 7.46
N SER A 7 22.41 68.62 6.63
CA SER A 7 21.31 68.68 5.64
C SER A 7 21.60 69.69 4.48
N PRO A 8 20.62 70.15 3.65
CA PRO A 8 20.56 70.03 2.17
C PRO A 8 20.90 71.39 1.45
N PRO A 9 20.48 71.73 0.20
CA PRO A 9 19.78 71.01 -0.90
C PRO A 9 20.40 71.22 -2.31
N ARG A 10 19.74 70.75 -3.40
CA ARG A 10 19.55 71.55 -4.65
C ARG A 10 18.54 70.97 -5.67
N GLU A 11 17.79 71.88 -6.28
CA GLU A 11 16.93 71.76 -7.49
C GLU A 11 17.78 72.10 -8.77
N PRO A 12 17.28 72.33 -10.03
CA PRO A 12 15.87 72.50 -10.47
C PRO A 12 15.43 72.09 -11.91
N LEU A 13 14.12 72.26 -12.14
CA LEU A 13 13.41 72.72 -13.37
C LEU A 13 13.48 71.93 -14.70
N GLY A 14 12.29 71.72 -15.29
CA GLY A 14 12.08 71.38 -16.71
C GLY A 14 10.60 71.11 -17.02
N ALA A 15 9.89 72.06 -17.63
CA ALA A 15 8.42 71.97 -17.82
C ALA A 15 7.96 72.50 -19.19
N MET A 16 6.93 71.90 -19.80
CA MET A 16 6.01 72.60 -20.70
C MET A 16 4.68 71.87 -21.01
N LYS A 17 3.57 72.49 -20.56
CA LYS A 17 2.33 72.85 -21.29
C LYS A 17 1.53 71.82 -22.15
N LEU A 18 0.33 71.50 -21.65
CA LEU A 18 -1.03 71.63 -22.26
C LEU A 18 -1.13 72.36 -23.63
N PRO A 19 -2.10 72.01 -24.54
CA PRO A 19 -3.55 72.23 -24.34
C PRO A 19 -4.48 71.10 -24.92
N PRO A 20 -5.84 71.25 -24.93
CA PRO A 20 -6.77 70.10 -24.84
C PRO A 20 -7.70 69.82 -26.07
N PRO A 21 -9.05 69.82 -26.01
CA PRO A 21 -9.85 68.59 -26.09
C PRO A 21 -10.81 68.51 -27.31
N GLY A 22 -11.38 67.34 -27.59
CA GLY A 22 -12.39 67.23 -28.64
C GLY A 22 -13.14 65.89 -28.73
N ASN A 23 -14.46 65.96 -28.57
CA ASN A 23 -15.48 64.98 -28.96
C ASN A 23 -15.31 64.44 -30.38
N THR A 24 -15.83 63.24 -30.64
CA THR A 24 -16.97 63.09 -31.59
C THR A 24 -17.73 61.77 -31.39
N THR A 25 -18.98 61.74 -31.81
CA THR A 25 -19.89 60.58 -31.77
C THR A 25 -20.38 60.24 -33.18
N ASN A 26 -21.09 59.10 -33.30
CA ASN A 26 -22.11 58.82 -34.31
C ASN A 26 -21.67 58.39 -35.75
N PRO A 27 -22.56 57.69 -36.51
CA PRO A 27 -22.15 56.40 -37.11
C PRO A 27 -22.73 56.10 -38.53
N SER A 28 -22.74 54.81 -38.90
CA SER A 28 -23.70 54.11 -39.81
C SER A 28 -23.43 54.03 -41.33
N VAL A 29 -24.26 53.20 -42.00
CA VAL A 29 -24.31 52.81 -43.44
C VAL A 29 -23.21 51.80 -43.85
N ALA A 30 -23.41 50.53 -44.26
CA ALA A 30 -24.56 49.67 -44.66
C ALA A 30 -24.82 49.48 -46.19
N GLN A 31 -25.58 48.41 -46.53
CA GLN A 31 -25.99 47.90 -47.87
C GLN A 31 -24.93 47.08 -48.65
N ASP A 32 -25.23 46.02 -49.42
CA ASP A 32 -26.44 45.17 -49.65
C ASP A 32 -25.93 43.77 -50.15
N LEU A 33 -26.67 42.66 -50.40
CA LEU A 33 -28.07 42.33 -50.74
C LEU A 33 -28.45 40.97 -50.07
N GLY A 34 -29.71 40.55 -49.87
CA GLY A 34 -31.02 41.21 -50.04
C GLY A 34 -32.20 40.23 -50.23
N LEU A 35 -33.42 40.65 -49.79
CA LEU A 35 -34.76 39.97 -49.86
C LEU A 35 -34.95 38.74 -48.95
N GLU A 36 -36.13 38.37 -48.42
CA GLU A 36 -37.46 39.04 -48.21
C GLU A 36 -37.99 38.66 -46.79
N VAL A 37 -39.22 39.01 -46.41
CA VAL A 37 -39.69 39.02 -45.00
C VAL A 37 -41.07 38.36 -44.82
N LYS A 38 -41.34 37.70 -43.67
CA LYS A 38 -42.61 37.71 -42.85
C LYS A 38 -42.67 36.54 -41.84
N GLY A 39 -43.26 36.66 -40.64
CA GLY A 39 -43.69 37.88 -39.92
C GLY A 39 -44.86 37.72 -38.93
N ASN A 40 -44.76 38.42 -37.78
CA ASN A 40 -45.81 38.85 -36.84
C ASN A 40 -46.45 37.91 -35.78
N ALA A 41 -46.85 38.58 -34.68
CA ALA A 41 -47.97 38.33 -33.76
C ALA A 41 -47.82 37.42 -32.51
N ALA A 42 -47.66 38.07 -31.35
CA ALA A 42 -48.43 37.76 -30.13
C ALA A 42 -49.82 38.48 -30.22
N PRO A 43 -50.88 38.23 -29.40
CA PRO A 43 -50.79 37.93 -27.95
C PRO A 43 -51.90 37.06 -27.25
N ALA A 44 -51.56 36.63 -26.02
CA ALA A 44 -52.39 36.57 -24.79
C ALA A 44 -53.61 35.60 -24.59
N LYS A 45 -53.71 35.16 -23.31
CA LYS A 45 -54.87 34.65 -22.53
C LYS A 45 -55.42 33.22 -22.77
N SER A 46 -56.04 32.55 -21.79
CA SER A 46 -55.90 32.51 -20.29
C SER A 46 -56.94 31.55 -19.65
N ASP A 47 -56.52 30.73 -18.69
CA ASP A 47 -57.27 30.24 -17.51
C ASP A 47 -56.19 29.73 -16.50
N TYR A 48 -56.19 30.09 -15.20
CA TYR A 48 -57.01 29.57 -14.09
C TYR A 48 -56.96 28.02 -14.01
N GLY A 49 -56.37 27.33 -13.03
CA GLY A 49 -55.73 27.68 -11.74
C GLY A 49 -55.29 26.37 -11.05
N ASP A 50 -54.80 26.26 -9.80
CA ASP A 50 -54.28 27.16 -8.75
C ASP A 50 -53.63 26.27 -7.64
N ALA A 51 -53.04 26.85 -6.58
CA ALA A 51 -52.52 26.23 -5.32
C ALA A 51 -51.13 25.52 -5.29
N ASP A 52 -50.35 25.90 -4.27
CA ASP A 52 -49.42 25.16 -3.36
C ASP A 52 -48.38 24.16 -3.95
N PHE A 53 -47.06 24.20 -3.72
CA PHE A 53 -46.17 24.47 -2.55
C PHE A 53 -46.08 23.34 -1.50
N ASP A 54 -44.90 23.23 -0.89
CA ASP A 54 -44.43 22.33 0.19
C ASP A 54 -43.99 20.87 -0.17
N GLU A 55 -42.70 20.60 0.14
CA GLU A 55 -42.13 19.40 0.83
C GLU A 55 -42.16 17.98 0.16
N PHE A 56 -41.17 17.08 0.36
CA PHE A 56 -39.87 17.13 1.06
C PHE A 56 -38.84 16.13 0.44
N ASP A 57 -37.72 15.87 1.15
CA ASP A 57 -36.56 15.02 0.81
C ASP A 57 -36.80 13.49 0.99
N GLU A 58 -35.71 12.72 1.11
CA GLU A 58 -35.60 11.26 1.27
C GLU A 58 -35.75 10.47 -0.07
N PHE A 59 -35.05 9.36 -0.31
CA PHE A 59 -34.77 8.22 0.59
C PHE A 59 -33.31 7.80 0.75
N ASP A 60 -33.01 7.31 1.95
CA ASP A 60 -31.82 6.53 2.33
C ASP A 60 -31.96 5.05 1.94
N ASP A 61 -30.83 4.36 1.80
CA ASP A 61 -30.71 3.02 1.25
C ASP A 61 -30.76 1.92 2.34
N ASP A 62 -31.94 1.63 2.92
CA ASP A 62 -32.11 0.48 3.84
C ASP A 62 -33.56 -0.07 3.90
N THR A 63 -34.04 -0.76 2.85
CA THR A 63 -35.33 -1.50 2.90
C THR A 63 -35.36 -2.76 2.01
N PHE A 64 -34.72 -3.84 2.44
CA PHE A 64 -34.90 -5.15 1.80
C PHE A 64 -34.78 -6.35 2.76
N LEU A 65 -35.92 -6.75 3.37
CA LEU A 65 -36.31 -8.15 3.62
C LEU A 65 -37.64 -8.24 4.42
N GLU A 66 -38.74 -8.54 3.74
CA GLU A 66 -39.70 -9.60 4.11
C GLU A 66 -40.73 -9.84 2.99
N LEU A 67 -41.46 -10.95 3.05
CA LEU A 67 -42.58 -11.33 2.16
C LEU A 67 -42.28 -11.62 0.67
N GLU A 68 -41.42 -12.60 0.38
CA GLU A 68 -41.76 -13.57 -0.68
C GLU A 68 -42.46 -14.79 -0.08
N ALA A 69 -43.79 -14.81 -0.16
CA ALA A 69 -44.59 -16.01 0.08
C ALA A 69 -45.88 -15.98 -0.77
N SER A 70 -46.15 -17.11 -1.41
CA SER A 70 -47.41 -17.51 -2.07
C SER A 70 -47.71 -17.06 -3.53
N ILE A 71 -47.77 -18.07 -4.41
CA ILE A 71 -48.77 -18.29 -5.48
C ILE A 71 -48.66 -17.49 -6.81
N SER A 72 -47.93 -18.10 -7.75
CA SER A 72 -48.40 -18.70 -9.03
C SER A 72 -49.48 -18.04 -9.93
N LEU A 73 -49.33 -18.31 -11.25
CA LEU A 73 -50.25 -18.10 -12.39
C LEU A 73 -50.32 -16.66 -12.94
N SER A 74 -49.80 -16.39 -14.14
CA SER A 74 -50.44 -16.87 -15.37
C SER A 74 -49.60 -16.66 -16.64
N ASN A 75 -49.90 -17.43 -17.68
CA ASN A 75 -49.42 -17.33 -19.07
C ASN A 75 -50.69 -17.36 -19.95
N PRO A 76 -50.78 -16.68 -21.13
CA PRO A 76 -50.74 -17.49 -22.36
C PRO A 76 -50.32 -16.77 -23.69
N ARG A 77 -50.12 -17.62 -24.72
CA ARG A 77 -50.07 -17.38 -26.20
C ARG A 77 -48.67 -17.11 -26.79
N GLN A 78 -48.09 -17.95 -27.67
CA GLN A 78 -48.50 -18.49 -29.00
C GLN A 78 -48.21 -17.50 -30.15
N ASP A 79 -47.68 -17.86 -31.34
CA ASP A 79 -47.32 -19.15 -31.99
C ASP A 79 -45.94 -18.98 -32.71
N ALA A 80 -44.98 -19.92 -32.79
CA ALA A 80 -44.92 -21.28 -33.35
C ALA A 80 -44.74 -21.40 -34.90
N ARG A 81 -43.57 -21.92 -35.37
CA ARG A 81 -43.41 -22.98 -36.40
C ARG A 81 -41.96 -23.37 -36.74
N GLN A 82 -41.79 -24.53 -37.38
CA GLN A 82 -40.53 -25.25 -37.67
C GLN A 82 -40.13 -25.15 -39.15
N SER A 83 -38.84 -25.34 -39.48
CA SER A 83 -38.41 -26.17 -40.64
C SER A 83 -36.88 -26.37 -40.76
N THR A 84 -36.44 -27.60 -41.00
CA THR A 84 -35.20 -28.00 -41.71
C THR A 84 -35.61 -28.87 -42.91
N PRO A 85 -34.90 -28.88 -44.07
CA PRO A 85 -33.76 -29.81 -44.26
C PRO A 85 -32.64 -29.42 -45.30
N THR A 86 -31.44 -29.98 -45.10
CA THR A 86 -30.53 -30.81 -45.97
C THR A 86 -30.52 -30.72 -47.55
N PRO A 87 -29.53 -31.30 -48.32
CA PRO A 87 -28.34 -30.56 -48.83
C PRO A 87 -27.89 -30.74 -50.33
N ALA A 88 -26.93 -29.92 -50.80
CA ALA A 88 -25.87 -30.17 -51.84
C ALA A 88 -26.31 -30.48 -53.32
N PRO A 89 -25.41 -30.74 -54.34
CA PRO A 89 -23.95 -30.56 -54.47
C PRO A 89 -23.48 -29.71 -55.75
N PRO A 90 -22.65 -30.14 -56.75
CA PRO A 90 -21.29 -29.56 -56.94
C PRO A 90 -20.78 -29.25 -58.40
N LEU A 91 -19.47 -28.91 -58.53
CA LEU A 91 -18.60 -28.88 -59.75
C LEU A 91 -18.78 -27.64 -60.69
N LYS A 92 -17.80 -27.19 -61.51
CA LYS A 92 -16.52 -27.79 -61.96
C LYS A 92 -15.43 -26.76 -62.31
N SER A 93 -14.17 -27.20 -62.25
CA SER A 93 -12.91 -26.58 -62.71
C SER A 93 -12.80 -26.32 -64.22
N VAL A 94 -11.84 -25.47 -64.67
CA VAL A 94 -10.78 -25.74 -65.70
C VAL A 94 -9.93 -24.49 -66.06
N GLN A 95 -8.59 -24.63 -66.09
CA GLN A 95 -7.55 -23.71 -66.68
C GLN A 95 -7.39 -24.00 -68.21
N PRO A 96 -6.62 -23.29 -69.10
CA PRO A 96 -5.28 -22.69 -68.84
C PRO A 96 -4.77 -21.57 -69.84
N ILE A 97 -3.43 -21.38 -69.86
CA ILE A 97 -2.55 -20.99 -71.01
C ILE A 97 -2.37 -19.50 -71.42
N GLN A 98 -1.11 -19.00 -71.28
CA GLN A 98 -0.21 -18.24 -72.21
C GLN A 98 -0.72 -16.98 -72.98
N GLN A 99 0.09 -15.95 -73.36
CA GLN A 99 1.48 -15.50 -73.07
C GLN A 99 1.72 -14.06 -73.65
N ASP A 100 2.86 -13.43 -73.28
CA ASP A 100 3.62 -12.36 -74.01
C ASP A 100 2.91 -10.99 -74.24
N ASP A 101 3.51 -9.80 -74.52
CA ASP A 101 4.87 -9.29 -74.89
C ASP A 101 4.79 -7.72 -74.74
N VAL A 102 5.72 -6.80 -74.37
CA VAL A 102 7.04 -6.69 -73.66
C VAL A 102 7.21 -5.21 -73.17
N SER A 103 8.30 -4.88 -72.44
CA SER A 103 8.99 -3.55 -72.32
C SER A 103 8.42 -2.50 -71.34
N LEU A 104 9.21 -1.73 -70.57
CA LEU A 104 10.69 -1.57 -70.47
C LEU A 104 11.18 -1.68 -68.99
N ASP A 105 12.20 -2.50 -68.75
CA ASP A 105 13.59 -2.15 -68.31
C ASP A 105 13.78 -1.18 -67.10
N ASP A 106 14.68 -1.39 -66.12
CA ASP A 106 15.85 -2.30 -65.99
C ASP A 106 15.98 -3.02 -64.60
N GLU A 107 16.54 -4.24 -64.65
CA GLU A 107 17.54 -4.93 -63.79
C GLU A 107 18.00 -4.32 -62.44
N PHE A 108 18.40 -5.04 -61.36
CA PHE A 108 18.46 -6.44 -60.86
C PHE A 108 18.32 -6.33 -59.30
N GLY A 109 18.03 -7.32 -58.44
CA GLY A 109 17.86 -8.78 -58.58
C GLY A 109 18.67 -9.53 -57.49
N ASP A 110 17.97 -10.19 -56.55
CA ASP A 110 18.30 -11.39 -55.72
C ASP A 110 19.72 -11.56 -55.09
N LEU A 111 19.95 -12.15 -53.90
CA LEU A 111 19.17 -12.59 -52.72
C LEU A 111 20.18 -13.00 -51.59
N ASP A 112 19.64 -13.42 -50.43
CA ASP A 112 20.29 -14.17 -49.33
C ASP A 112 21.09 -13.44 -48.20
N ASP A 113 20.65 -13.77 -46.97
CA ASP A 113 21.32 -13.86 -45.66
C ASP A 113 21.99 -12.67 -44.91
N ASP A 114 22.02 -12.86 -43.58
CA ASP A 114 22.71 -12.14 -42.50
C ASP A 114 22.48 -10.63 -42.29
N ILE A 115 21.59 -10.31 -41.34
CA ILE A 115 21.65 -9.07 -40.54
C ILE A 115 21.71 -9.41 -39.04
N PHE A 116 22.94 -9.51 -38.53
CA PHE A 116 23.27 -9.32 -37.12
C PHE A 116 24.57 -8.51 -37.02
N GLU A 117 24.70 -7.72 -35.95
CA GLU A 117 25.89 -6.96 -35.54
C GLU A 117 26.46 -5.88 -36.50
N ALA A 118 25.90 -4.68 -36.38
CA ALA A 118 26.67 -3.43 -36.43
C ALA A 118 26.02 -2.39 -35.47
N ALA A 119 26.74 -1.47 -34.81
CA ALA A 119 28.15 -1.14 -34.96
C ALA A 119 28.84 -0.78 -33.62
N GLU A 120 29.97 -1.43 -33.33
CA GLU A 120 31.14 -0.75 -32.75
C GLU A 120 32.21 -0.64 -33.85
N THR A 121 32.43 0.56 -34.42
CA THR A 121 33.67 0.81 -35.18
C THR A 121 34.06 2.29 -35.23
N ILE A 122 34.97 2.69 -34.35
CA ILE A 122 36.03 3.67 -34.62
C ILE A 122 37.22 3.13 -33.80
N MET A 123 38.42 2.88 -34.32
CA MET A 123 39.12 3.38 -35.52
C MET A 123 39.84 2.23 -36.24
N GLU A 124 40.25 2.41 -37.50
CA GLU A 124 41.69 2.50 -37.86
C GLU A 124 41.92 2.68 -39.38
N SER A 125 43.02 3.36 -39.71
CA SER A 125 43.56 3.48 -41.07
C SER A 125 44.98 2.91 -41.09
N ALA A 126 45.19 1.82 -41.83
CA ALA A 126 46.43 1.06 -41.79
C ALA A 126 47.54 1.63 -42.71
N GLU A 127 48.81 1.48 -42.30
CA GLU A 127 49.95 1.34 -43.23
C GLU A 127 51.07 0.42 -42.70
N ILE A 128 51.21 -0.75 -43.35
CA ILE A 128 52.46 -1.28 -43.93
C ILE A 128 53.60 -1.88 -43.02
N ASN A 129 53.98 -3.13 -43.39
CA ASN A 129 55.29 -3.84 -43.26
C ASN A 129 55.71 -4.64 -41.99
N ALA A 130 55.61 -5.98 -42.16
CA ALA A 130 56.73 -6.95 -42.28
C ALA A 130 57.54 -7.48 -41.07
N SER A 131 57.60 -8.83 -40.98
CA SER A 131 58.75 -9.70 -40.57
C SER A 131 59.29 -9.64 -39.11
N SER A 132 59.84 -10.69 -38.49
CA SER A 132 59.80 -12.17 -38.72
C SER A 132 60.52 -12.93 -37.56
N GLN A 133 60.41 -14.26 -37.56
CA GLN A 133 61.32 -15.26 -36.93
C GLN A 133 61.28 -15.56 -35.41
N THR A 134 61.43 -16.87 -35.16
CA THR A 134 61.56 -17.68 -33.93
C THR A 134 63.03 -18.14 -33.72
N PRO A 135 63.44 -19.02 -32.75
CA PRO A 135 63.01 -19.30 -31.35
C PRO A 135 64.22 -19.49 -30.35
N SER A 136 63.94 -20.05 -29.14
CA SER A 136 64.83 -20.90 -28.29
C SER A 136 65.87 -20.19 -27.37
N SER A 137 66.49 -20.80 -26.33
CA SER A 137 66.44 -22.19 -25.81
C SER A 137 66.82 -22.33 -24.30
N THR A 138 66.31 -23.38 -23.64
CA THR A 138 66.85 -24.21 -22.51
C THR A 138 68.00 -23.75 -21.56
N LYS A 139 67.79 -23.89 -20.22
CA LYS A 139 68.42 -24.87 -19.24
C LYS A 139 68.78 -24.36 -17.82
N LEU A 140 68.62 -25.30 -16.86
CA LEU A 140 69.00 -25.33 -15.42
C LEU A 140 70.51 -25.71 -15.22
N PRO A 141 71.15 -25.67 -14.00
CA PRO A 141 70.59 -25.95 -12.65
C PRO A 141 71.12 -25.09 -11.45
N ALA A 142 70.82 -25.52 -10.21
CA ALA A 142 70.84 -24.74 -8.96
C ALA A 142 71.98 -25.06 -7.95
N ALA A 143 72.20 -24.19 -6.95
CA ALA A 143 72.58 -24.54 -5.56
C ALA A 143 72.52 -23.37 -4.53
N ALA A 144 71.80 -23.61 -3.41
CA ALA A 144 72.06 -23.21 -2.00
C ALA A 144 72.21 -21.73 -1.48
N SER A 145 71.30 -21.40 -0.52
CA SER A 145 71.53 -20.81 0.84
C SER A 145 71.41 -19.29 1.18
N VAL A 146 70.22 -18.93 1.68
CA VAL A 146 69.88 -18.11 2.90
C VAL A 146 70.31 -16.63 3.04
N SER A 147 69.34 -15.70 2.93
CA SER A 147 68.95 -14.71 3.97
C SER A 147 67.59 -14.02 3.64
N VAL A 148 67.06 -13.19 4.55
CA VAL A 148 65.67 -12.62 4.66
C VAL A 148 65.75 -11.07 4.69
N PRO A 149 64.73 -10.19 4.40
CA PRO A 149 63.28 -10.29 4.02
C PRO A 149 63.01 -9.62 2.62
N PRO A 150 61.81 -9.10 2.20
CA PRO A 150 60.44 -9.04 2.76
C PRO A 150 59.30 -9.55 1.81
N GLN A 151 58.05 -9.21 2.15
CA GLN A 151 56.80 -9.56 1.45
C GLN A 151 56.43 -8.55 0.34
N ASP A 152 55.82 -9.03 -0.75
CA ASP A 152 54.40 -8.78 -1.09
C ASP A 152 53.95 -9.68 -2.28
N ASP A 153 52.65 -9.69 -2.56
CA ASP A 153 51.91 -10.23 -3.72
C ASP A 153 52.11 -11.71 -4.17
N LEU A 154 51.03 -12.50 -4.05
CA LEU A 154 50.76 -13.68 -4.88
C LEU A 154 49.25 -13.81 -5.17
N GLU A 155 48.90 -13.95 -6.45
CA GLU A 155 47.56 -14.29 -6.95
C GLU A 155 47.41 -15.84 -7.11
N ASP A 156 46.23 -16.27 -7.57
CA ASP A 156 45.92 -17.60 -8.14
C ASP A 156 46.27 -18.88 -7.34
N VAL A 157 45.37 -19.25 -6.41
CA VAL A 157 45.19 -20.67 -5.99
C VAL A 157 43.71 -21.04 -5.85
N PHE A 158 43.04 -21.31 -6.97
CA PHE A 158 41.81 -22.14 -7.03
C PHE A 158 41.75 -22.88 -8.37
N GLY A 159 42.57 -23.94 -8.50
CA GLY A 159 42.50 -24.93 -9.58
C GLY A 159 41.73 -26.18 -9.15
N ASP A 160 41.29 -26.98 -10.12
CA ASP A 160 40.43 -28.16 -9.90
C ASP A 160 41.07 -29.26 -9.04
N ASP A 161 40.35 -29.73 -8.01
CA ASP A 161 40.60 -31.02 -7.35
C ASP A 161 39.29 -31.68 -6.87
N PHE A 162 38.44 -32.05 -7.83
CA PHE A 162 37.30 -32.96 -7.61
C PHE A 162 37.72 -34.41 -7.87
N GLY A 163 38.63 -34.93 -7.02
CA GLY A 163 39.31 -36.21 -7.20
C GLY A 163 39.27 -37.17 -6.01
N GLY A 164 38.09 -37.46 -5.45
CA GLY A 164 37.94 -38.41 -4.33
C GLY A 164 36.70 -39.30 -4.45
N ASP A 165 36.88 -40.62 -4.32
CA ASP A 165 35.78 -41.59 -4.30
C ASP A 165 34.83 -41.31 -3.14
N PHE A 166 33.59 -40.94 -3.45
CA PHE A 166 32.54 -40.65 -2.48
C PHE A 166 31.39 -41.64 -2.65
N ASP A 167 30.96 -42.26 -1.55
CA ASP A 167 29.86 -43.23 -1.55
C ASP A 167 28.51 -42.48 -1.70
N PHE A 168 28.04 -42.37 -2.94
CA PHE A 168 26.84 -41.64 -3.30
C PHE A 168 25.58 -42.20 -2.61
N ASP A 169 25.47 -43.53 -2.49
CA ASP A 169 24.30 -44.18 -1.88
C ASP A 169 24.24 -43.85 -0.38
N ALA A 170 25.39 -43.82 0.31
CA ALA A 170 25.47 -43.39 1.71
C ALA A 170 25.14 -41.89 1.89
N ALA A 171 25.54 -41.03 0.95
CA ALA A 171 25.21 -39.61 0.98
C ALA A 171 23.71 -39.34 0.72
N GLU A 172 23.08 -40.08 -0.19
CA GLU A 172 21.65 -39.98 -0.49
C GLU A 172 20.80 -40.53 0.68
N LEU A 173 21.26 -41.59 1.36
CA LEU A 173 20.69 -42.09 2.62
C LEU A 173 20.78 -41.06 3.76
N ALA A 174 21.92 -40.37 3.92
CA ALA A 174 22.06 -39.32 4.93
C ALA A 174 21.17 -38.09 4.61
N ALA A 175 21.08 -37.70 3.34
CA ALA A 175 20.20 -36.62 2.89
C ALA A 175 18.73 -36.93 3.20
N THR A 176 18.25 -38.12 2.82
CA THR A 176 16.86 -38.56 3.05
C THR A 176 16.52 -38.67 4.54
N GLN A 177 17.38 -39.29 5.37
CA GLN A 177 17.16 -39.36 6.82
C GLN A 177 17.04 -37.98 7.49
N SER A 178 17.81 -36.99 7.02
CA SER A 178 17.74 -35.62 7.55
C SER A 178 16.46 -34.85 7.17
N ALA A 179 15.69 -35.36 6.19
CA ALA A 179 14.43 -34.79 5.70
C ALA A 179 13.19 -35.65 6.06
N GLN A 180 13.36 -36.69 6.87
CA GLN A 180 12.30 -37.64 7.28
C GLN A 180 11.71 -37.36 8.68
N GLN A 181 12.06 -36.25 9.35
CA GLN A 181 11.48 -35.94 10.66
C GLN A 181 10.09 -35.31 10.51
N PRO A 182 9.00 -35.93 11.03
CA PRO A 182 7.66 -35.39 10.90
C PRO A 182 7.51 -34.10 11.72
N HIS A 183 7.24 -32.98 11.05
CA HIS A 183 7.02 -31.69 11.69
C HIS A 183 5.64 -31.64 12.36
N ALA A 184 5.59 -32.01 13.64
CA ALA A 184 4.39 -31.87 14.46
C ALA A 184 4.00 -30.39 14.61
N SER A 185 2.92 -29.97 13.92
CA SER A 185 2.37 -28.61 13.97
C SER A 185 2.22 -28.14 15.42
N SER A 186 3.09 -27.21 15.79
CA SER A 186 3.20 -26.61 17.10
C SER A 186 3.84 -25.23 16.94
N THR A 187 3.37 -24.26 17.74
CA THR A 187 3.73 -22.83 17.59
C THR A 187 5.25 -22.63 17.46
N THR A 188 5.72 -22.15 16.31
CA THR A 188 7.15 -22.12 15.95
C THR A 188 7.97 -21.37 17.00
N ALA A 189 8.69 -22.12 17.84
CA ALA A 189 9.38 -21.56 19.00
C ALA A 189 10.41 -20.50 18.58
N ARG A 190 10.32 -19.31 19.21
CA ARG A 190 11.29 -18.23 19.07
C ARG A 190 12.22 -18.20 20.27
N TYR A 191 13.51 -18.01 19.99
CA TYR A 191 14.58 -17.99 20.97
C TYR A 191 15.27 -16.62 20.92
N LEU A 192 15.25 -15.89 22.04
CA LEU A 192 15.96 -14.62 22.21
C LEU A 192 17.40 -14.90 22.63
N VAL A 193 18.39 -14.53 21.82
CA VAL A 193 19.81 -14.59 22.18
C VAL A 193 20.07 -13.59 23.30
N THR A 194 20.41 -14.09 24.49
CA THR A 194 20.72 -13.24 25.65
C THR A 194 22.21 -12.94 25.76
N ASN A 195 23.07 -13.87 25.32
CA ASN A 195 24.52 -13.69 25.27
C ASN A 195 25.14 -14.54 24.15
N VAL A 196 26.34 -14.16 23.70
CA VAL A 196 27.15 -14.88 22.72
C VAL A 196 28.53 -15.10 23.32
N LEU A 197 29.08 -16.29 23.16
CA LEU A 197 30.40 -16.68 23.64
C LEU A 197 31.15 -17.42 22.53
N ASP A 198 32.46 -17.21 22.43
CA ASP A 198 33.36 -18.04 21.63
C ASP A 198 34.05 -19.06 22.53
N ASN A 199 34.22 -20.29 22.02
CA ASN A 199 34.79 -21.42 22.76
C ASN A 199 35.51 -22.37 21.79
N ASP A 200 36.39 -23.25 22.30
CA ASP A 200 36.97 -24.35 21.54
C ASP A 200 36.24 -25.67 21.80
N TYR A 201 36.12 -26.50 20.76
CA TYR A 201 35.70 -27.89 20.85
C TYR A 201 36.69 -28.81 20.12
N THR A 202 36.70 -30.09 20.50
CA THR A 202 37.48 -31.12 19.77
C THR A 202 36.61 -31.76 18.70
N ASP A 203 37.07 -31.74 17.44
CA ASP A 203 36.39 -32.43 16.33
C ASP A 203 36.61 -33.95 16.37
N GLU A 204 35.89 -34.69 15.52
CA GLU A 204 35.96 -36.17 15.45
C GLU A 204 37.34 -36.71 15.08
N ARG A 205 38.24 -35.85 14.58
CA ARG A 205 39.62 -36.17 14.21
C ARG A 205 40.62 -35.81 15.31
N GLY A 206 40.13 -35.34 16.47
CA GLY A 206 40.95 -34.95 17.62
C GLY A 206 41.55 -33.55 17.52
N LEU A 207 41.14 -32.73 16.55
CA LEU A 207 41.68 -31.37 16.36
C LEU A 207 40.86 -30.35 17.14
N SER A 208 41.52 -29.32 17.68
CA SER A 208 40.82 -28.18 18.29
C SER A 208 40.23 -27.29 17.21
N ARG A 209 38.96 -26.91 17.37
CA ARG A 209 38.17 -26.09 16.44
C ARG A 209 37.35 -25.08 17.22
N VAL A 210 37.14 -23.89 16.65
CA VAL A 210 36.27 -22.88 17.26
C VAL A 210 34.78 -23.23 17.13
N GLU A 211 34.01 -22.93 18.17
CA GLU A 211 32.54 -22.91 18.16
C GLU A 211 32.02 -21.60 18.76
N LYS A 212 30.84 -21.16 18.27
CA LYS A 212 30.13 -19.98 18.78
C LYS A 212 28.90 -20.41 19.54
N ILE A 213 28.86 -20.17 20.84
CA ILE A 213 27.79 -20.58 21.74
C ILE A 213 26.82 -19.41 21.94
N LEU A 214 25.60 -19.56 21.43
CA LEU A 214 24.48 -18.67 21.72
C LEU A 214 23.79 -19.16 22.99
N ILE A 215 23.78 -18.33 24.05
CA ILE A 215 22.89 -18.54 25.20
C ILE A 215 21.55 -17.90 24.83
N VAL A 216 20.48 -18.70 24.84
CA VAL A 216 19.17 -18.29 24.34
C VAL A 216 18.04 -18.54 25.34
N GLN A 217 17.02 -17.67 25.29
CA GLN A 217 15.82 -17.75 26.11
C GLN A 217 14.59 -18.03 25.26
N VAL A 218 13.80 -19.05 25.60
CA VAL A 218 12.51 -19.34 24.95
C VAL A 218 11.53 -18.20 25.24
N ASP A 219 10.93 -17.59 24.21
CA ASP A 219 10.13 -16.36 24.43
C ASP A 219 8.89 -16.59 25.32
N ASN A 220 8.21 -17.73 25.17
CA ASN A 220 6.96 -18.01 25.91
C ASN A 220 7.20 -18.52 27.35
N THR A 221 8.17 -19.43 27.55
CA THR A 221 8.41 -20.06 28.87
C THR A 221 9.53 -19.41 29.68
N LYS A 222 10.29 -18.49 29.05
CA LYS A 222 11.50 -17.83 29.60
C LYS A 222 12.61 -18.78 30.08
N ALA A 223 12.52 -20.07 29.72
CA ALA A 223 13.54 -21.08 29.98
C ALA A 223 14.80 -20.83 29.13
N MET A 224 15.97 -21.12 29.71
CA MET A 224 17.27 -20.97 29.04
C MET A 224 17.68 -22.25 28.30
N ARG A 225 18.40 -22.10 27.19
CA ARG A 225 19.00 -23.16 26.36
C ARG A 225 20.31 -22.67 25.75
N THR A 226 21.13 -23.57 25.19
CA THR A 226 22.32 -23.21 24.40
C THR A 226 22.23 -23.72 22.97
N ILE A 227 22.80 -22.97 22.03
CA ILE A 227 23.00 -23.36 20.63
C ILE A 227 24.48 -23.22 20.33
N HIS A 228 25.13 -24.28 19.87
CA HIS A 228 26.55 -24.31 19.50
C HIS A 228 26.65 -24.28 17.97
N LEU A 229 27.29 -23.26 17.40
CA LEU A 229 27.50 -23.11 15.97
C LEU A 229 28.93 -23.52 15.62
N ARG A 230 29.07 -24.44 14.66
CA ARG A 230 30.33 -25.09 14.26
C ARG A 230 30.46 -25.13 12.74
N GLY A 231 31.69 -25.30 12.26
CA GLY A 231 31.98 -25.29 10.83
C GLY A 231 31.63 -23.95 10.21
N ASP A 232 31.02 -23.94 9.03
CA ASP A 232 30.66 -22.71 8.32
C ASP A 232 29.66 -21.86 9.13
N TRP A 233 28.85 -22.46 10.01
CA TRP A 233 27.92 -21.73 10.88
C TRP A 233 28.61 -20.84 11.93
N TYR A 234 29.90 -21.02 12.20
CA TYR A 234 30.65 -20.16 13.13
C TYR A 234 30.56 -18.69 12.73
N GLU A 235 30.59 -18.38 11.43
CA GLU A 235 30.52 -17.02 10.87
C GLU A 235 29.09 -16.40 10.90
N THR A 236 28.12 -17.04 11.57
CA THR A 236 26.78 -16.45 11.71
C THR A 236 26.84 -15.15 12.53
N PRO A 237 26.31 -14.00 12.02
CA PRO A 237 26.32 -12.71 12.70
C PRO A 237 25.24 -12.58 13.80
N ALA A 238 25.08 -13.63 14.62
CA ALA A 238 24.17 -13.63 15.75
C ALA A 238 24.72 -12.77 16.92
N HIS A 239 23.88 -11.89 17.46
CA HIS A 239 24.25 -10.93 18.52
C HIS A 239 23.25 -10.95 19.68
N ALA A 240 23.62 -10.46 20.86
CA ALA A 240 22.68 -10.35 21.99
C ALA A 240 21.52 -9.41 21.66
N LYS A 241 20.28 -9.84 21.97
CA LYS A 241 18.97 -9.30 21.53
C LYS A 241 18.49 -9.77 20.14
N ALA A 242 19.27 -10.57 19.41
CA ALA A 242 18.77 -11.25 18.22
C ALA A 242 17.68 -12.26 18.57
N TYR A 243 16.69 -12.42 17.69
CA TYR A 243 15.76 -13.55 17.74
C TYR A 243 16.17 -14.58 16.69
N VAL A 244 16.17 -15.85 17.08
CA VAL A 244 16.46 -17.00 16.21
C VAL A 244 15.34 -18.04 16.29
N HIS A 245 15.25 -18.87 15.25
CA HIS A 245 14.51 -20.13 15.24
C HIS A 245 15.48 -21.25 14.85
N VAL A 246 15.24 -22.47 15.35
CA VAL A 246 16.10 -23.64 15.13
C VAL A 246 15.25 -24.71 14.47
N ILE A 247 15.68 -25.15 13.30
CA ILE A 247 15.09 -26.29 12.59
C ILE A 247 15.97 -27.49 12.95
N GLY A 248 15.50 -28.25 13.94
CA GLY A 248 16.28 -29.27 14.61
C GLY A 248 15.82 -29.53 16.05
N THR A 249 16.41 -30.53 16.69
CA THR A 249 16.04 -30.94 18.06
C THR A 249 17.09 -30.52 19.09
N PHE A 250 16.64 -29.95 20.21
CA PHE A 250 17.47 -29.78 21.40
C PHE A 250 17.58 -31.09 22.18
N SER A 251 18.76 -31.35 22.76
CA SER A 251 19.01 -32.47 23.67
C SER A 251 18.18 -32.37 24.97
N PRO A 252 18.09 -33.46 25.76
CA PRO A 252 17.54 -33.40 27.12
C PRO A 252 18.27 -32.44 28.06
N SER A 253 19.54 -32.09 27.79
CA SER A 253 20.30 -31.06 28.52
C SER A 253 20.00 -29.62 28.06
N GLY A 254 19.13 -29.41 27.07
CA GLY A 254 18.78 -28.08 26.55
C GLY A 254 19.81 -27.49 25.58
N GLN A 255 20.68 -28.33 25.02
CA GLN A 255 21.72 -27.96 24.05
C GLN A 255 21.29 -28.33 22.63
N CYS A 256 21.54 -27.48 21.65
CA CYS A 256 21.49 -27.83 20.22
C CYS A 256 22.88 -27.60 19.61
N ILE A 257 23.35 -28.54 18.80
CA ILE A 257 24.55 -28.36 17.97
C ILE A 257 24.06 -28.10 16.54
N ILE A 258 24.61 -27.09 15.88
CA ILE A 258 24.34 -26.75 14.49
C ILE A 258 25.68 -26.71 13.77
N ASP A 259 25.85 -27.62 12.83
CA ASP A 259 27.09 -27.86 12.12
C ASP A 259 26.80 -28.09 10.62
N ASP A 260 27.84 -28.43 9.87
CA ASP A 260 27.77 -28.55 8.40
C ASP A 260 26.89 -29.73 7.95
N SER A 261 26.66 -30.70 8.83
CA SER A 261 25.79 -31.86 8.63
C SER A 261 24.44 -31.73 9.32
N HIS A 262 24.38 -31.19 10.55
CA HIS A 262 23.21 -31.29 11.44
C HIS A 262 22.53 -29.96 11.75
N ASN A 263 21.18 -29.99 11.75
CA ASN A 263 20.28 -28.88 12.09
C ASN A 263 20.48 -27.62 11.21
N ILE A 264 19.63 -26.60 11.38
CA ILE A 264 19.69 -25.32 10.64
C ILE A 264 19.29 -24.18 11.59
N LEU A 265 20.07 -23.09 11.58
CA LEU A 265 19.74 -21.85 12.30
C LEU A 265 19.06 -20.84 11.37
N ILE A 266 17.92 -20.30 11.78
CA ILE A 266 17.25 -19.16 11.12
C ILE A 266 17.42 -17.92 12.00
N LEU A 267 18.26 -16.99 11.57
CA LEU A 267 18.52 -15.73 12.27
C LEU A 267 17.50 -14.68 11.82
N HIS A 268 16.77 -14.09 12.76
CA HIS A 268 15.67 -13.16 12.50
C HIS A 268 14.56 -13.77 11.61
N PRO A 269 13.91 -14.86 12.06
CA PRO A 269 12.89 -15.58 11.28
C PRO A 269 11.65 -14.71 10.99
N ASP A 270 11.36 -13.70 11.81
CA ASP A 270 10.19 -12.82 11.65
C ASP A 270 10.35 -11.81 10.50
N GLN A 271 11.53 -11.71 9.89
CA GLN A 271 11.80 -10.91 8.70
C GLN A 271 11.68 -11.80 7.45
N LEU A 272 10.50 -11.81 6.83
CA LEU A 272 10.24 -12.62 5.63
C LEU A 272 10.90 -12.00 4.38
N ILE A 273 11.96 -12.64 3.90
CA ILE A 273 12.70 -12.24 2.69
C ILE A 273 12.24 -13.08 1.50
N SER A 274 12.02 -12.48 0.34
CA SER A 274 11.63 -13.21 -0.86
C SER A 274 12.77 -14.05 -1.43
N ALA A 275 12.49 -15.30 -1.83
CA ALA A 275 13.49 -16.22 -2.39
C ALA A 275 14.33 -15.61 -3.51
N THR A 276 13.70 -14.86 -4.43
CA THR A 276 14.36 -14.13 -5.52
C THR A 276 15.42 -13.14 -5.02
N VAL A 277 15.16 -12.44 -3.90
CA VAL A 277 16.08 -11.47 -3.29
C VAL A 277 17.22 -12.17 -2.54
N VAL A 278 16.98 -13.36 -1.98
CA VAL A 278 18.05 -14.23 -1.46
C VAL A 278 18.96 -14.68 -2.60
N ALA A 279 18.39 -15.18 -3.70
CA ALA A 279 19.13 -15.59 -4.89
C ALA A 279 19.95 -14.42 -5.49
N ASP A 280 19.36 -13.24 -5.64
CA ASP A 280 20.05 -12.05 -6.13
C ASP A 280 21.20 -11.57 -5.23
N SER A 281 21.11 -11.81 -3.93
CA SER A 281 22.12 -11.37 -2.96
C SER A 281 23.50 -12.01 -3.17
N PHE A 282 23.56 -13.23 -3.72
CA PHE A 282 24.82 -13.87 -4.13
C PHE A 282 25.54 -13.04 -5.20
N SER A 283 24.78 -12.44 -6.12
CA SER A 283 25.35 -11.55 -7.13
C SER A 283 25.76 -10.19 -6.54
N CYS A 284 24.96 -9.62 -5.63
CA CYS A 284 25.31 -8.41 -4.86
C CYS A 284 24.41 -8.21 -3.61
N MET A 285 24.95 -8.43 -2.42
CA MET A 285 24.27 -8.23 -1.13
C MET A 285 23.68 -6.81 -0.98
N ARG A 286 24.45 -5.77 -1.34
CA ARG A 286 24.00 -4.36 -1.27
C ARG A 286 22.78 -4.08 -2.15
N ARG A 287 22.70 -4.70 -3.34
CA ARG A 287 21.54 -4.58 -4.25
C ARG A 287 20.29 -5.23 -3.66
N ALA A 288 20.43 -6.43 -3.09
CA ALA A 288 19.33 -7.13 -2.42
C ALA A 288 18.76 -6.33 -1.22
N VAL A 289 19.61 -5.69 -0.41
CA VAL A 289 19.15 -4.82 0.69
C VAL A 289 18.43 -3.56 0.17
N LEU A 290 18.91 -2.93 -0.92
CA LEU A 290 18.24 -1.78 -1.55
C LEU A 290 16.85 -2.14 -2.10
N GLN A 291 16.69 -3.35 -2.65
CA GLN A 291 15.42 -3.83 -3.20
C GLN A 291 14.33 -3.97 -2.11
N ASP A 292 14.66 -4.46 -0.91
CA ASP A 292 13.74 -4.43 0.24
C ASP A 292 13.56 -3.00 0.78
N ARG A 293 14.66 -2.29 1.05
CA ARG A 293 14.64 -1.02 1.81
C ARG A 293 13.90 0.10 1.08
N VAL A 294 14.09 0.24 -0.24
CA VAL A 294 13.53 1.38 -1.00
C VAL A 294 12.71 0.96 -2.23
N LYS A 295 12.41 -0.33 -2.42
CA LYS A 295 11.79 -0.85 -3.66
C LYS A 295 12.49 -0.29 -4.90
N ALA A 296 13.82 -0.43 -4.95
CA ALA A 296 14.59 -0.10 -6.15
C ALA A 296 14.18 -1.04 -7.30
N THR A 297 13.25 -0.59 -8.14
CA THR A 297 12.77 -1.29 -9.33
C THR A 297 13.63 -0.92 -10.54
N SER A 298 13.79 -1.85 -11.48
CA SER A 298 14.15 -1.49 -12.85
C SER A 298 13.03 -0.72 -13.52
N GLU A 299 13.37 0.08 -14.53
CA GLU A 299 12.39 0.59 -15.50
C GLU A 299 11.76 -0.57 -16.28
N ALA A 300 10.59 -0.35 -16.88
CA ALA A 300 9.94 -1.34 -17.73
C ALA A 300 10.78 -1.52 -19.01
N THR A 301 11.20 -2.76 -19.28
CA THR A 301 12.00 -3.12 -20.47
C THR A 301 11.29 -4.22 -21.26
N ALA A 302 11.49 -4.26 -22.57
CA ALA A 302 10.81 -5.23 -23.43
C ALA A 302 10.97 -6.69 -22.96
N PRO A 303 12.16 -7.18 -22.53
CA PRO A 303 12.29 -8.55 -22.01
C PRO A 303 11.49 -8.82 -20.74
N LEU A 304 11.30 -7.82 -19.86
CA LEU A 304 10.52 -7.95 -18.62
C LEU A 304 9.01 -7.99 -18.92
N VAL A 305 8.55 -7.16 -19.85
CA VAL A 305 7.14 -7.14 -20.30
C VAL A 305 6.80 -8.41 -21.08
N TYR A 306 7.62 -8.81 -22.06
CA TYR A 306 7.45 -10.09 -22.76
C TYR A 306 7.55 -11.29 -21.81
N GLY A 307 8.43 -11.23 -20.80
CA GLY A 307 8.47 -12.23 -19.74
C GLY A 307 7.13 -12.37 -19.02
N THR A 308 6.55 -11.26 -18.61
CA THR A 308 5.25 -11.20 -17.92
C THR A 308 4.12 -11.74 -18.81
N LEU A 309 4.06 -11.31 -20.07
CA LEU A 309 3.09 -11.76 -21.07
C LEU A 309 3.18 -13.30 -21.28
N LEU A 310 4.39 -13.82 -21.47
CA LEU A 310 4.63 -15.25 -21.71
C LEU A 310 4.31 -16.12 -20.49
N HIS A 311 4.58 -15.65 -19.25
CA HIS A 311 4.15 -16.35 -18.03
C HIS A 311 2.62 -16.43 -17.93
N GLU A 312 1.89 -15.35 -18.24
CA GLU A 312 0.42 -15.38 -18.16
C GLU A 312 -0.21 -16.21 -19.29
N ILE A 313 0.35 -16.18 -20.50
CA ILE A 313 -0.05 -17.08 -21.61
C ILE A 313 0.16 -18.55 -21.21
N PHE A 314 1.30 -18.88 -20.59
CA PHE A 314 1.59 -20.22 -20.08
C PHE A 314 0.57 -20.64 -19.01
N GLN A 315 0.22 -19.74 -18.08
CA GLN A 315 -0.75 -20.00 -17.02
C GLN A 315 -2.17 -20.22 -17.56
N GLU A 316 -2.65 -19.41 -18.51
CA GLU A 316 -3.98 -19.65 -19.13
C GLU A 316 -4.02 -20.98 -19.90
N ALA A 317 -2.98 -21.32 -20.65
CA ALA A 317 -2.88 -22.57 -21.38
C ALA A 317 -2.86 -23.81 -20.45
N LEU A 318 -2.09 -23.73 -19.34
CA LEU A 318 -2.00 -24.77 -18.32
C LEU A 318 -3.30 -24.92 -17.51
N LEU A 319 -4.01 -23.82 -17.22
CA LEU A 319 -5.33 -23.85 -16.57
C LEU A 319 -6.42 -24.47 -17.46
N ALA A 320 -6.41 -24.17 -18.76
CA ALA A 320 -7.37 -24.69 -19.73
C ALA A 320 -7.04 -26.11 -20.24
N ASN A 321 -5.81 -26.56 -20.05
CA ASN A 321 -5.20 -27.70 -20.73
C ASN A 321 -5.34 -27.65 -22.27
N GLN A 322 -5.21 -26.46 -22.85
CA GLN A 322 -5.34 -26.25 -24.30
C GLN A 322 -4.08 -25.56 -24.83
N TRP A 323 -3.44 -26.23 -25.77
CA TRP A 323 -2.08 -25.94 -26.24
C TRP A 323 -1.98 -25.84 -27.77
N ASP A 324 -3.10 -25.93 -28.48
CA ASP A 324 -3.11 -25.75 -29.93
C ASP A 324 -2.89 -24.28 -30.30
N LEU A 325 -2.28 -24.03 -31.46
CA LEU A 325 -1.90 -22.69 -31.89
C LEU A 325 -3.09 -21.73 -32.07
N ARG A 326 -4.31 -22.24 -32.27
CA ARG A 326 -5.52 -21.41 -32.38
C ARG A 326 -6.01 -20.96 -31.01
N PHE A 327 -6.03 -21.85 -30.01
CA PHE A 327 -6.27 -21.46 -28.62
C PHE A 327 -5.19 -20.48 -28.13
N LEU A 328 -3.91 -20.82 -28.31
CA LEU A 328 -2.79 -19.98 -27.87
C LEU A 328 -2.78 -18.60 -28.53
N SER A 329 -3.11 -18.47 -29.82
CA SER A 329 -3.27 -17.13 -30.42
C SER A 329 -4.45 -16.35 -29.84
N GLY A 330 -5.52 -17.03 -29.40
CA GLY A 330 -6.64 -16.40 -28.70
C GLY A 330 -6.32 -16.02 -27.24
N VAL A 331 -5.39 -16.73 -26.59
CA VAL A 331 -4.81 -16.34 -25.30
C VAL A 331 -3.96 -15.08 -25.47
N ILE A 332 -3.07 -15.05 -26.48
CA ILE A 332 -2.23 -13.89 -26.80
C ILE A 332 -3.08 -12.62 -26.94
N ASP A 333 -4.18 -12.68 -27.69
CA ASP A 333 -5.04 -11.51 -27.90
C ASP A 333 -5.63 -10.99 -26.58
N ARG A 334 -6.19 -11.85 -25.71
CA ARG A 334 -6.71 -11.45 -24.39
C ARG A 334 -5.64 -10.89 -23.45
N VAL A 335 -4.49 -11.57 -23.37
CA VAL A 335 -3.39 -11.19 -22.48
C VAL A 335 -2.78 -9.86 -22.96
N MET A 336 -2.72 -9.62 -24.27
CA MET A 336 -2.28 -8.33 -24.82
C MET A 336 -3.28 -7.20 -24.59
N GLU A 337 -4.59 -7.43 -24.74
CA GLU A 337 -5.63 -6.45 -24.39
C GLU A 337 -5.49 -6.00 -22.92
N LYS A 338 -5.26 -6.96 -22.02
CA LYS A 338 -5.03 -6.70 -20.59
C LYS A 338 -3.73 -5.94 -20.28
N HIS A 339 -2.66 -6.19 -21.04
CA HIS A 339 -1.31 -5.64 -20.79
C HIS A 339 -0.89 -4.54 -21.78
N ILE A 340 -1.84 -3.94 -22.49
CA ILE A 340 -1.57 -2.90 -23.49
C ILE A 340 -0.90 -1.65 -22.91
N GLU A 341 -1.14 -1.32 -21.62
CA GLU A 341 -0.35 -0.30 -20.93
C GLU A 341 1.15 -0.67 -20.81
N ASP A 342 1.47 -1.94 -20.55
CA ASP A 342 2.87 -2.38 -20.43
C ASP A 342 3.59 -2.32 -21.78
N LEU A 343 2.88 -2.62 -22.86
CA LEU A 343 3.34 -2.38 -24.23
C LEU A 343 3.55 -0.89 -24.52
N TYR A 344 2.66 -0.01 -24.03
CA TYR A 344 2.79 1.45 -24.17
C TYR A 344 4.01 2.00 -23.40
N LYS A 345 4.33 1.45 -22.22
CA LYS A 345 5.52 1.82 -21.43
C LYS A 345 6.82 1.53 -22.20
N ILE A 346 6.89 0.39 -22.90
CA ILE A 346 8.07 0.02 -23.72
C ILE A 346 8.03 0.54 -25.17
N LYS A 347 6.99 1.30 -25.55
CA LYS A 347 6.78 1.86 -26.91
C LYS A 347 6.73 0.82 -28.05
N VAL A 348 6.27 -0.40 -27.76
CA VAL A 348 6.14 -1.49 -28.76
C VAL A 348 4.68 -1.63 -29.17
N SER A 349 4.39 -1.56 -30.47
CA SER A 349 3.02 -1.73 -30.98
C SER A 349 2.47 -3.14 -30.76
N THR A 350 1.16 -3.25 -30.66
CA THR A 350 0.46 -4.55 -30.53
C THR A 350 0.77 -5.49 -31.68
N SER A 351 0.94 -5.01 -32.92
CA SER A 351 1.31 -5.87 -34.06
C SER A 351 2.66 -6.55 -33.86
N ILE A 352 3.69 -5.79 -33.47
CA ILE A 352 5.05 -6.33 -33.23
C ILE A 352 5.05 -7.26 -32.01
N ALA A 353 4.33 -6.90 -30.95
CA ALA A 353 4.20 -7.74 -29.77
C ALA A 353 3.51 -9.08 -30.08
N LYS A 354 2.44 -9.07 -30.90
CA LYS A 354 1.72 -10.28 -31.32
C LYS A 354 2.61 -11.20 -32.15
N GLU A 355 3.32 -10.66 -33.14
CA GLU A 355 4.26 -11.42 -33.97
C GLU A 355 5.36 -12.07 -33.11
N HIS A 356 5.97 -11.31 -32.19
CA HIS A 356 6.98 -11.83 -31.28
C HIS A 356 6.44 -12.96 -30.38
N LEU A 357 5.26 -12.79 -29.77
CA LEU A 357 4.63 -13.83 -28.94
C LEU A 357 4.24 -15.06 -29.75
N GLN A 358 3.64 -14.87 -30.93
CA GLN A 358 3.23 -15.97 -31.82
C GLN A 358 4.43 -16.82 -32.27
N SER A 359 5.61 -16.21 -32.50
CA SER A 359 6.85 -16.95 -32.84
C SER A 359 7.24 -17.99 -31.79
N LYS A 360 6.81 -17.82 -30.53
CA LYS A 360 7.12 -18.71 -29.39
C LYS A 360 6.05 -19.75 -29.08
N MET A 361 4.87 -19.66 -29.70
CA MET A 361 3.78 -20.61 -29.42
C MET A 361 4.04 -22.01 -29.99
N THR A 362 4.81 -22.14 -31.07
CA THR A 362 5.19 -23.44 -31.65
C THR A 362 6.08 -24.24 -30.70
N GLU A 363 7.10 -23.59 -30.13
CA GLU A 363 8.00 -24.18 -29.13
C GLU A 363 7.21 -24.64 -27.88
N LEU A 364 6.34 -23.77 -27.36
CA LEU A 364 5.48 -24.07 -26.21
C LEU A 364 4.48 -25.20 -26.47
N SER A 365 3.84 -25.23 -27.64
CA SER A 365 2.88 -26.28 -28.02
C SER A 365 3.55 -27.65 -28.15
N CYS A 366 4.77 -27.69 -28.71
CA CYS A 366 5.59 -28.91 -28.77
C CYS A 366 6.00 -29.38 -27.38
N TRP A 367 6.45 -28.46 -26.50
CA TRP A 367 6.80 -28.77 -25.12
C TRP A 367 5.60 -29.37 -24.36
N ALA A 368 4.42 -28.74 -24.46
CA ALA A 368 3.23 -29.21 -23.77
C ALA A 368 2.77 -30.59 -24.27
N THR A 369 2.85 -30.84 -25.59
CA THR A 369 2.54 -32.15 -26.18
C THR A 369 3.45 -33.26 -25.64
N ALA A 370 4.71 -32.95 -25.32
CA ALA A 370 5.61 -33.89 -24.67
C ALA A 370 5.28 -34.05 -23.17
N PHE A 371 5.22 -32.94 -22.41
CA PHE A 371 5.27 -32.96 -20.94
C PHE A 371 3.91 -32.92 -20.22
N VAL A 372 2.81 -32.49 -20.84
CA VAL A 372 1.49 -32.39 -20.17
C VAL A 372 0.64 -33.61 -20.55
N ALA A 373 0.63 -34.63 -19.68
CA ALA A 373 0.06 -35.93 -19.96
C ALA A 373 -0.32 -36.70 -18.69
N SER A 374 -1.23 -37.67 -18.81
CA SER A 374 -1.62 -38.55 -17.69
C SER A 374 -0.57 -39.63 -17.37
N GLN A 375 0.42 -39.85 -18.24
CA GLN A 375 1.58 -40.73 -18.06
C GLN A 375 2.82 -40.16 -18.77
N PRO A 376 4.05 -40.46 -18.30
CA PRO A 376 5.28 -39.95 -18.93
C PRO A 376 5.48 -40.46 -20.36
N ASN A 377 5.57 -39.53 -21.31
CA ASN A 377 5.95 -39.81 -22.70
C ASN A 377 7.44 -40.16 -22.80
N LEU A 378 7.82 -40.92 -23.83
CA LEU A 378 9.22 -41.35 -24.05
C LEU A 378 10.15 -40.17 -24.35
N ASP A 379 9.65 -39.15 -25.03
CA ASP A 379 10.41 -37.96 -25.43
C ASP A 379 10.44 -36.87 -24.34
N ALA A 380 9.60 -37.01 -23.30
CA ALA A 380 9.48 -36.09 -22.17
C ALA A 380 10.60 -36.27 -21.13
N VAL A 381 11.84 -36.11 -21.59
CA VAL A 381 13.06 -36.30 -20.79
C VAL A 381 13.43 -35.03 -20.04
N VAL A 382 13.50 -35.13 -18.71
CA VAL A 382 14.08 -34.10 -17.84
C VAL A 382 15.52 -34.47 -17.50
N HIS A 383 16.37 -33.45 -17.46
CA HIS A 383 17.76 -33.56 -17.03
C HIS A 383 17.92 -33.10 -15.58
N ASP A 384 18.65 -33.89 -14.80
CA ASP A 384 19.31 -33.42 -13.57
C ASP A 384 20.63 -32.72 -13.92
N ARG A 385 21.21 -31.95 -12.98
CA ARG A 385 22.51 -31.27 -13.16
C ARG A 385 23.63 -32.22 -13.56
N ASN A 386 23.62 -33.44 -13.02
CA ASN A 386 24.62 -34.48 -13.31
C ASN A 386 24.34 -35.21 -14.64
N GLY A 387 23.46 -34.68 -15.50
CA GLY A 387 23.11 -35.27 -16.80
C GLY A 387 22.20 -36.51 -16.72
N LYS A 388 21.85 -37.00 -15.51
CA LYS A 388 20.90 -38.11 -15.33
C LYS A 388 19.57 -37.75 -15.99
N LYS A 389 19.08 -38.67 -16.84
CA LYS A 389 17.81 -38.55 -17.56
C LYS A 389 16.71 -39.29 -16.82
N ALA A 390 15.54 -38.68 -16.68
CA ALA A 390 14.33 -39.33 -16.23
C ALA A 390 13.12 -38.85 -17.04
N ASN A 391 12.12 -39.71 -17.22
CA ASN A 391 10.91 -39.36 -17.98
C ASN A 391 9.88 -38.73 -17.03
N MET A 392 9.23 -37.65 -17.47
CA MET A 392 8.29 -36.84 -16.68
C MET A 392 6.97 -36.63 -17.42
N CYS A 393 5.87 -36.50 -16.68
CA CYS A 393 4.74 -35.68 -17.11
C CYS A 393 4.16 -34.83 -15.96
N VAL A 394 3.64 -33.66 -16.30
CA VAL A 394 2.71 -32.89 -15.48
C VAL A 394 1.33 -33.51 -15.66
N SER A 395 0.81 -34.13 -14.60
CA SER A 395 -0.47 -34.86 -14.63
C SER A 395 -1.63 -34.10 -13.97
N LYS A 396 -1.33 -33.05 -13.19
CA LYS A 396 -2.32 -32.26 -12.44
C LYS A 396 -1.80 -30.85 -12.12
N LEU A 397 -2.68 -29.87 -12.06
CA LEU A 397 -2.40 -28.50 -11.62
C LEU A 397 -3.12 -28.22 -10.30
N LEU A 398 -2.36 -27.86 -9.26
CA LEU A 398 -2.89 -27.62 -7.92
C LEU A 398 -3.21 -26.13 -7.69
N ASP A 399 -2.28 -25.22 -8.03
CA ASP A 399 -2.48 -23.76 -7.92
C ASP A 399 -1.56 -22.97 -8.90
N VAL A 400 -1.81 -21.68 -9.08
CA VAL A 400 -1.01 -20.77 -9.95
C VAL A 400 -0.65 -19.46 -9.24
N GLU A 401 0.54 -18.92 -9.54
CA GLU A 401 1.14 -17.80 -8.78
C GLU A 401 1.13 -18.05 -7.25
N GLU A 402 1.34 -19.27 -6.75
CA GLU A 402 1.05 -19.60 -5.34
C GLU A 402 1.90 -18.74 -4.39
N HIS A 403 1.24 -17.86 -3.65
CA HIS A 403 1.85 -16.98 -2.65
C HIS A 403 2.05 -17.73 -1.34
N VAL A 404 3.30 -17.80 -0.86
CA VAL A 404 3.66 -18.52 0.36
C VAL A 404 4.51 -17.65 1.29
N TRP A 405 4.13 -17.58 2.56
CA TRP A 405 4.89 -16.92 3.63
C TRP A 405 5.31 -17.98 4.67
N SER A 406 6.62 -18.22 4.80
CA SER A 406 7.17 -19.16 5.77
C SER A 406 7.82 -18.44 6.96
N PRO A 407 7.14 -18.35 8.12
CA PRO A 407 7.75 -17.91 9.36
C PRO A 407 8.65 -18.98 10.00
N MET A 408 8.72 -20.20 9.44
CA MET A 408 9.68 -21.24 9.81
C MET A 408 11.07 -20.89 9.26
N TYR A 409 11.22 -20.81 7.93
CA TYR A 409 12.48 -20.46 7.27
C TYR A 409 12.78 -18.95 7.24
N GLY A 410 11.79 -18.11 7.59
CA GLY A 410 11.90 -16.65 7.46
C GLY A 410 11.96 -16.19 6.00
N LEU A 411 11.19 -16.87 5.14
CA LEU A 411 11.16 -16.72 3.69
C LEU A 411 9.75 -16.37 3.20
N LYS A 412 9.65 -15.85 1.99
CA LYS A 412 8.40 -15.75 1.23
C LYS A 412 8.63 -15.97 -0.26
N GLY A 413 7.57 -16.22 -1.02
CA GLY A 413 7.67 -16.50 -2.45
C GLY A 413 6.35 -16.34 -3.19
N ASN A 414 6.47 -16.36 -4.51
CA ASN A 414 5.40 -16.44 -5.49
C ASN A 414 5.86 -17.51 -6.48
N ILE A 415 5.18 -18.65 -6.52
CA ILE A 415 5.58 -19.82 -7.33
C ILE A 415 4.75 -19.80 -8.62
N ASP A 416 5.36 -19.79 -9.80
CA ASP A 416 4.62 -19.62 -11.07
C ASP A 416 3.46 -20.62 -11.22
N ALA A 417 3.70 -21.90 -10.91
CA ALA A 417 2.66 -22.91 -10.73
C ALA A 417 3.04 -23.99 -9.70
N THR A 418 2.04 -24.49 -8.95
CA THR A 418 2.15 -25.68 -8.11
C THR A 418 1.52 -26.86 -8.85
N VAL A 419 2.30 -27.88 -9.18
CA VAL A 419 1.90 -29.00 -10.06
C VAL A 419 2.13 -30.36 -9.41
N GLN A 420 1.33 -31.35 -9.83
CA GLN A 420 1.59 -32.75 -9.58
C GLN A 420 2.31 -33.34 -10.80
N VAL A 421 3.46 -33.96 -10.55
CA VAL A 421 4.33 -34.55 -11.55
C VAL A 421 4.42 -36.05 -11.32
N THR A 422 4.24 -36.83 -12.39
CA THR A 422 4.54 -38.27 -12.39
C THR A 422 5.88 -38.50 -13.09
N MET A 423 6.81 -39.15 -12.40
CA MET A 423 8.15 -39.50 -12.90
C MET A 423 8.27 -40.99 -13.19
N ARG A 424 9.18 -41.35 -14.09
CA ARG A 424 9.74 -42.70 -14.21
C ARG A 424 11.27 -42.64 -14.22
N ASP A 425 11.90 -43.22 -13.21
CA ASP A 425 13.36 -43.37 -13.09
C ASP A 425 13.69 -44.87 -13.10
N GLY A 426 14.11 -45.38 -14.26
CA GLY A 426 14.28 -46.82 -14.49
C GLY A 426 12.97 -47.60 -14.38
N LYS A 427 12.78 -48.32 -13.26
CA LYS A 427 11.57 -49.09 -12.96
C LYS A 427 10.59 -48.37 -12.04
N ASP A 428 11.06 -47.38 -11.29
CA ASP A 428 10.28 -46.78 -10.22
C ASP A 428 9.45 -45.63 -10.77
N VAL A 429 8.16 -45.61 -10.41
CA VAL A 429 7.20 -44.59 -10.81
C VAL A 429 6.70 -43.90 -9.56
N LYS A 430 6.89 -42.59 -9.47
CA LYS A 430 6.50 -41.76 -8.32
C LYS A 430 5.63 -40.59 -8.79
N THR A 431 4.63 -40.23 -8.00
CA THR A 431 3.77 -39.06 -8.23
C THR A 431 3.97 -38.09 -7.08
N LEU A 432 4.57 -36.93 -7.37
CA LEU A 432 5.02 -35.96 -6.38
C LEU A 432 4.42 -34.58 -6.65
N THR A 433 4.24 -33.78 -5.59
CA THR A 433 3.87 -32.36 -5.71
C THR A 433 5.16 -31.54 -5.75
N VAL A 434 5.29 -30.64 -6.73
CA VAL A 434 6.52 -29.86 -6.97
C VAL A 434 6.21 -28.42 -7.39
N PRO A 435 7.08 -27.45 -7.05
CA PRO A 435 7.01 -26.12 -7.62
C PRO A 435 7.53 -26.16 -9.07
N PHE A 436 6.86 -25.44 -9.95
CA PHE A 436 7.23 -25.26 -11.34
C PHE A 436 7.52 -23.78 -11.59
N GLU A 437 8.76 -23.48 -11.95
CA GLU A 437 9.25 -22.12 -12.22
C GLU A 437 9.47 -21.93 -13.74
N VAL A 438 8.98 -20.82 -14.28
CA VAL A 438 9.14 -20.46 -15.70
C VAL A 438 10.23 -19.39 -15.84
N LYS A 439 10.99 -19.44 -16.95
CA LYS A 439 11.96 -18.42 -17.35
C LYS A 439 11.94 -18.17 -18.86
N THR A 440 12.02 -16.90 -19.24
CA THR A 440 11.89 -16.41 -20.63
C THR A 440 13.21 -15.86 -21.20
N GLY A 441 14.36 -16.36 -20.70
CA GLY A 441 15.69 -15.91 -21.11
C GLY A 441 16.62 -17.08 -21.46
N LYS A 442 17.37 -16.98 -22.55
CA LYS A 442 18.19 -18.05 -23.19
C LYS A 442 19.15 -18.89 -22.34
N HIS A 443 19.49 -18.51 -21.11
CA HIS A 443 20.61 -19.11 -20.36
C HIS A 443 20.24 -19.59 -18.95
N ALA A 444 20.74 -20.80 -18.62
CA ALA A 444 20.73 -21.35 -17.28
C ALA A 444 21.51 -20.43 -16.31
N ASN A 445 20.88 -20.01 -15.21
CA ASN A 445 21.44 -19.05 -14.26
C ASN A 445 21.40 -19.63 -12.84
N SER A 446 22.50 -19.54 -12.11
CA SER A 446 22.59 -20.01 -10.71
C SER A 446 21.56 -19.33 -9.80
N ASN A 447 21.24 -18.05 -10.04
CA ASN A 447 20.15 -17.38 -9.32
C ASN A 447 18.79 -18.06 -9.52
N HIS A 448 18.49 -18.57 -10.72
CA HIS A 448 17.20 -19.22 -11.00
C HIS A 448 17.12 -20.61 -10.33
N MET A 449 18.25 -21.34 -10.31
CA MET A 449 18.35 -22.61 -9.57
C MET A 449 18.19 -22.39 -8.06
N ALA A 450 18.84 -21.36 -7.50
CA ALA A 450 18.69 -20.99 -6.09
C ALA A 450 17.26 -20.56 -5.74
N GLN A 451 16.60 -19.79 -6.61
CA GLN A 451 15.18 -19.41 -6.45
C GLN A 451 14.28 -20.66 -6.40
N THR A 452 14.45 -21.59 -7.34
CA THR A 452 13.66 -22.83 -7.43
C THR A 452 13.88 -23.72 -6.20
N ALA A 453 15.14 -23.92 -5.77
CA ALA A 453 15.47 -24.70 -4.58
C ALA A 453 14.91 -24.08 -3.27
N LEU A 454 14.79 -22.76 -3.19
CA LEU A 454 14.12 -22.06 -2.09
C LEU A 454 12.58 -22.20 -2.15
N TYR A 455 12.00 -22.38 -3.33
CA TYR A 455 10.58 -22.70 -3.48
C TYR A 455 10.25 -24.12 -3.03
N ASN A 456 11.19 -25.09 -3.12
CA ASN A 456 11.01 -26.41 -2.51
C ASN A 456 10.79 -26.28 -0.99
N LEU A 457 11.56 -25.42 -0.30
CA LEU A 457 11.38 -25.16 1.15
C LEU A 457 10.04 -24.48 1.47
N LEU A 458 9.64 -23.47 0.68
CA LEU A 458 8.35 -22.80 0.88
C LEU A 458 7.18 -23.75 0.68
N LEU A 459 7.21 -24.57 -0.37
CA LEU A 459 6.14 -25.51 -0.68
C LEU A 459 6.07 -26.64 0.37
N SER A 460 7.22 -27.00 0.98
CA SER A 460 7.28 -27.94 2.11
C SER A 460 6.47 -27.43 3.33
N ASP A 461 6.67 -26.17 3.72
CA ASP A 461 5.96 -25.48 4.82
C ASP A 461 4.48 -25.14 4.48
N ARG A 462 4.07 -25.33 3.22
CA ARG A 462 2.73 -24.99 2.71
C ARG A 462 1.80 -26.20 2.59
N TYR A 463 2.35 -27.39 2.38
CA TYR A 463 1.60 -28.64 2.18
C TYR A 463 1.87 -29.69 3.28
N ASP A 464 2.67 -29.37 4.31
CA ASP A 464 3.18 -30.29 5.33
C ASP A 464 3.89 -31.52 4.70
N LEU A 465 4.81 -31.29 3.75
CA LEU A 465 5.51 -32.36 3.00
C LEU A 465 7.00 -32.09 2.77
N ASN A 466 7.75 -33.15 2.46
CA ASN A 466 9.12 -33.05 1.96
C ASN A 466 9.12 -32.92 0.43
N ILE A 467 9.50 -31.74 -0.07
CA ILE A 467 9.58 -31.45 -1.51
C ILE A 467 11.00 -31.73 -2.02
N VAL A 468 11.19 -32.89 -2.64
CA VAL A 468 12.50 -33.45 -3.01
C VAL A 468 13.20 -32.69 -4.14
N TYR A 469 12.43 -32.11 -5.07
CA TYR A 469 12.93 -31.29 -6.17
C TYR A 469 11.85 -30.32 -6.67
N GLY A 470 12.29 -29.30 -7.40
CA GLY A 470 11.44 -28.42 -8.20
C GLY A 470 11.74 -28.59 -9.69
N ILE A 471 10.86 -28.06 -10.54
CA ILE A 471 11.05 -28.01 -11.99
C ILE A 471 11.33 -26.58 -12.44
N LEU A 472 12.31 -26.42 -13.32
CA LEU A 472 12.68 -25.14 -13.91
C LEU A 472 12.61 -25.26 -15.44
N TYR A 473 11.72 -24.47 -16.06
CA TYR A 473 11.44 -24.50 -17.50
C TYR A 473 11.89 -23.20 -18.18
N TYR A 474 12.71 -23.34 -19.21
CA TYR A 474 13.21 -22.24 -20.04
C TYR A 474 12.48 -22.20 -21.38
N MET A 475 11.60 -21.21 -21.56
CA MET A 475 10.73 -21.10 -22.74
C MET A 475 11.54 -20.92 -24.03
N GLU A 476 12.51 -19.99 -24.06
CA GLU A 476 13.31 -19.67 -25.25
C GLU A 476 14.20 -20.81 -25.78
N THR A 477 14.44 -21.86 -24.98
CA THR A 477 15.24 -23.03 -25.35
C THR A 477 14.46 -24.34 -25.25
N SER A 478 13.19 -24.28 -24.84
CA SER A 478 12.36 -25.41 -24.41
C SER A 478 12.98 -26.34 -23.35
N GLN A 479 14.07 -25.92 -22.68
CA GLN A 479 14.82 -26.77 -21.76
C GLN A 479 14.09 -26.94 -20.43
N THR A 480 13.85 -28.19 -20.02
CA THR A 480 13.25 -28.53 -18.72
C THR A 480 14.28 -29.21 -17.83
N MET A 481 14.51 -28.67 -16.63
CA MET A 481 15.49 -29.17 -15.67
C MET A 481 14.86 -29.52 -14.32
N ARG A 482 15.39 -30.56 -13.67
CA ARG A 482 15.08 -30.92 -12.30
C ARG A 482 16.06 -30.22 -11.36
N ILE A 483 15.56 -29.50 -10.37
CA ILE A 483 16.36 -28.79 -9.36
C ILE A 483 16.20 -29.49 -8.00
N PRO A 484 17.12 -30.41 -7.63
CA PRO A 484 17.04 -31.18 -6.39
C PRO A 484 17.31 -30.33 -5.14
N THR A 485 16.68 -30.72 -4.02
CA THR A 485 16.80 -30.07 -2.70
C THR A 485 18.12 -30.47 -2.00
N ILE A 486 19.25 -29.98 -2.51
CA ILE A 486 20.59 -30.35 -2.03
C ILE A 486 20.92 -29.66 -0.69
N ARG A 487 21.16 -30.46 0.35
CA ARG A 487 21.34 -30.00 1.75
C ARG A 487 22.44 -28.95 1.94
N HIS A 488 23.61 -29.11 1.30
CA HIS A 488 24.72 -28.15 1.46
C HIS A 488 24.44 -26.82 0.74
N GLU A 489 23.75 -26.84 -0.40
CA GLU A 489 23.30 -25.61 -1.09
C GLU A 489 22.22 -24.88 -0.29
N LEU A 490 21.24 -25.62 0.27
CA LEU A 490 20.26 -25.04 1.20
C LEU A 490 20.94 -24.38 2.40
N ARG A 491 21.93 -25.03 3.01
CA ARG A 491 22.73 -24.47 4.11
C ARG A 491 23.33 -23.12 3.73
N HIS A 492 24.03 -23.03 2.59
CA HIS A 492 24.59 -21.76 2.12
C HIS A 492 23.52 -20.70 1.79
N MET A 493 22.39 -21.09 1.18
CA MET A 493 21.27 -20.17 0.91
C MET A 493 20.62 -19.64 2.20
N ILE A 494 20.50 -20.46 3.24
CA ILE A 494 19.99 -20.02 4.55
C ILE A 494 21.00 -19.14 5.28
N MET A 495 22.29 -19.45 5.23
CA MET A 495 23.35 -18.58 5.77
C MET A 495 23.36 -17.20 5.08
N GLN A 496 23.28 -17.19 3.74
CA GLN A 496 23.17 -15.97 2.93
C GLN A 496 21.90 -15.17 3.31
N ARG A 497 20.76 -15.85 3.45
CA ARG A 497 19.49 -15.25 3.92
C ARG A 497 19.60 -14.70 5.34
N ASN A 498 20.39 -15.31 6.22
CA ASN A 498 20.63 -14.83 7.59
C ASN A 498 21.49 -13.55 7.61
N GLN A 499 22.57 -13.47 6.82
CA GLN A 499 23.36 -12.24 6.66
C GLN A 499 22.49 -11.09 6.11
N LEU A 500 21.72 -11.37 5.06
CA LEU A 500 20.77 -10.44 4.46
C LEU A 500 19.70 -9.98 5.48
N ALA A 501 19.21 -10.88 6.33
CA ALA A 501 18.25 -10.56 7.39
C ALA A 501 18.82 -9.64 8.48
N CYS A 502 20.11 -9.71 8.83
CA CYS A 502 20.75 -8.74 9.71
C CYS A 502 20.71 -7.33 9.11
N HIS A 503 21.23 -7.17 7.89
CA HIS A 503 21.25 -5.87 7.20
C HIS A 503 19.84 -5.29 6.99
N ILE A 504 18.84 -6.13 6.74
CA ILE A 504 17.43 -5.74 6.57
C ILE A 504 16.73 -5.46 7.92
N ARG A 505 17.15 -6.07 9.04
CA ARG A 505 16.51 -5.87 10.36
C ARG A 505 17.13 -4.72 11.16
N GLU A 506 18.46 -4.70 11.28
CA GLU A 506 19.20 -3.74 12.09
C GLU A 506 18.97 -2.31 11.58
N ARG A 507 18.84 -2.18 10.25
CA ARG A 507 18.59 -0.95 9.50
C ARG A 507 19.54 0.17 9.94
N SER A 508 20.83 -0.14 9.99
CA SER A 508 21.89 0.87 9.93
C SER A 508 21.62 1.81 8.74
N VAL A 509 21.92 3.09 8.88
CA VAL A 509 21.82 4.04 7.77
C VAL A 509 22.82 3.64 6.67
N GLN A 510 24.03 3.24 7.09
CA GLN A 510 25.02 2.55 6.28
C GLN A 510 24.49 1.22 5.73
N LEU A 511 24.88 0.90 4.50
CA LEU A 511 24.50 -0.32 3.77
C LEU A 511 25.67 -1.31 3.67
N PRO A 512 25.46 -2.58 3.24
CA PRO A 512 26.55 -3.50 2.96
C PRO A 512 27.56 -2.89 1.97
N PRO A 513 28.86 -3.22 2.06
CA PRO A 513 29.89 -2.61 1.23
C PRO A 513 29.61 -2.76 -0.27
N MET A 514 30.07 -1.78 -1.07
CA MET A 514 29.96 -1.86 -2.52
C MET A 514 30.86 -2.99 -3.08
N LYS A 515 30.37 -3.71 -4.09
CA LYS A 515 31.10 -4.83 -4.73
C LYS A 515 32.29 -4.39 -5.59
N ARG A 516 32.50 -3.08 -5.80
CA ARG A 516 33.62 -2.47 -6.56
C ARG A 516 33.88 -3.05 -7.96
N SER A 517 32.90 -3.73 -8.55
CA SER A 517 33.02 -4.38 -9.85
C SER A 517 32.42 -3.50 -10.94
N LYS A 518 33.28 -2.89 -11.77
CA LYS A 518 32.87 -1.88 -12.78
C LYS A 518 31.78 -2.39 -13.73
N ASN A 519 31.90 -3.63 -14.22
CA ASN A 519 30.92 -4.24 -15.11
C ASN A 519 29.55 -4.47 -14.41
N MET A 520 29.55 -5.02 -13.19
CA MET A 520 28.32 -5.34 -12.46
C MET A 520 27.62 -4.10 -11.88
N CYS A 521 28.39 -3.12 -11.41
CA CYS A 521 27.86 -1.86 -10.88
C CYS A 521 27.41 -0.91 -12.00
N GLY A 522 28.12 -0.86 -13.13
CA GLY A 522 27.76 -0.03 -14.28
C GLY A 522 26.41 -0.40 -14.90
N LYS A 523 26.13 -1.71 -15.03
CA LYS A 523 24.86 -2.28 -15.53
C LYS A 523 23.80 -2.53 -14.44
N CYS A 524 23.98 -2.01 -13.22
CA CYS A 524 23.06 -2.23 -12.11
C CYS A 524 21.82 -1.33 -12.19
N TYR A 525 20.61 -1.89 -12.22
CA TYR A 525 19.36 -1.09 -12.17
C TYR A 525 19.28 -0.20 -10.92
N ALA A 526 19.84 -0.64 -9.78
CA ALA A 526 19.87 0.12 -8.53
C ALA A 526 21.05 1.11 -8.44
N LYS A 527 21.80 1.38 -9.53
CA LYS A 527 23.02 2.22 -9.53
C LYS A 527 22.82 3.56 -8.84
N THR A 528 21.82 4.34 -9.27
CA THR A 528 21.55 5.68 -8.73
C THR A 528 21.25 5.66 -7.23
N SER A 529 20.35 4.79 -6.78
CA SER A 529 20.04 4.62 -5.36
C SER A 529 21.24 4.14 -4.54
N CYS A 530 22.02 3.20 -5.09
CA CYS A 530 23.23 2.66 -4.48
C CYS A 530 24.30 3.75 -4.26
N PHE A 531 24.48 4.63 -5.25
CA PHE A 531 25.45 5.72 -5.20
C PHE A 531 25.00 6.85 -4.26
N ILE A 532 23.71 7.20 -4.26
CA ILE A 532 23.14 8.18 -3.32
C ILE A 532 23.32 7.71 -1.88
N TYR A 533 22.99 6.46 -1.56
CA TYR A 533 23.29 5.90 -0.23
C TYR A 533 24.79 5.86 0.05
N HIS A 534 25.63 5.52 -0.93
CA HIS A 534 27.07 5.49 -0.67
C HIS A 534 27.61 6.89 -0.34
N LYS A 535 27.19 7.92 -1.08
CA LYS A 535 27.64 9.28 -0.82
C LYS A 535 27.07 9.86 0.48
N LEU A 536 25.79 9.64 0.76
CA LEU A 536 25.12 10.31 1.88
C LEU A 536 25.15 9.52 3.20
N ALA A 537 25.16 8.18 3.14
CA ALA A 537 25.07 7.31 4.32
C ALA A 537 26.39 6.62 4.69
N ASP A 538 27.23 6.27 3.71
CA ASP A 538 28.54 5.63 3.95
C ASP A 538 29.72 6.63 3.88
N ASP A 539 29.45 7.90 3.56
CA ASP A 539 30.42 9.00 3.30
C ASP A 539 31.41 8.73 2.13
N GLY A 540 31.02 7.88 1.18
CA GLY A 540 31.88 7.41 0.09
C GLY A 540 32.17 8.41 -1.03
N ASP A 541 33.01 7.99 -1.96
CA ASP A 541 33.57 8.75 -3.08
C ASP A 541 33.87 7.83 -4.30
N GLY A 542 34.41 8.40 -5.38
CA GLY A 542 34.78 7.66 -6.59
C GLY A 542 35.69 6.45 -6.34
N GLU A 543 36.71 6.61 -5.49
CA GLU A 543 37.69 5.56 -5.16
C GLU A 543 37.04 4.45 -4.30
N THR A 544 36.40 4.83 -3.20
CA THR A 544 35.78 3.88 -2.26
C THR A 544 34.60 3.11 -2.87
N SER A 545 33.95 3.68 -3.90
CA SER A 545 32.92 3.00 -4.71
C SER A 545 33.48 1.99 -5.73
N GLY A 546 34.75 2.14 -6.13
CA GLY A 546 35.38 1.39 -7.22
C GLY A 546 34.87 1.76 -8.63
N MET A 547 34.21 2.91 -8.78
CA MET A 547 33.58 3.38 -10.02
C MET A 547 34.17 4.70 -10.53
N ASP A 548 35.05 5.34 -9.77
CA ASP A 548 35.78 6.57 -10.10
C ASP A 548 34.84 7.68 -10.60
N LYS A 549 35.19 8.33 -11.72
CA LYS A 549 34.40 9.36 -12.41
C LYS A 549 32.93 8.96 -12.62
N GLY A 550 32.67 7.68 -12.90
CA GLY A 550 31.31 7.17 -13.14
C GLY A 550 30.42 7.17 -11.88
N PHE A 551 31.00 7.31 -10.70
CA PHE A 551 30.30 7.64 -9.45
C PHE A 551 30.15 9.15 -9.31
N ASP A 552 31.26 9.90 -9.38
CA ASP A 552 31.28 11.34 -9.13
C ASP A 552 30.32 12.11 -10.06
N GLU A 553 30.26 11.75 -11.34
CA GLU A 553 29.34 12.31 -12.33
C GLU A 553 27.86 12.19 -11.93
N VAL A 554 27.49 11.18 -11.14
CA VAL A 554 26.11 10.90 -10.69
C VAL A 554 25.78 11.56 -9.34
N ILE A 555 26.78 12.00 -8.56
CA ILE A 555 26.59 12.55 -7.21
C ILE A 555 27.14 13.97 -6.99
N LYS A 556 27.82 14.56 -7.99
CA LYS A 556 28.43 15.91 -7.98
C LYS A 556 27.51 17.06 -7.48
N HIS A 557 26.20 16.89 -7.61
CA HIS A 557 25.17 17.87 -7.19
C HIS A 557 24.76 17.74 -5.72
N LEU A 558 25.30 16.77 -4.98
CA LEU A 558 24.99 16.53 -3.57
C LEU A 558 25.87 17.37 -2.65
N THR A 559 25.25 17.98 -1.64
CA THR A 559 25.89 18.90 -0.68
C THR A 559 25.81 18.35 0.74
N PRO A 560 26.62 18.85 1.70
CA PRO A 560 26.50 18.47 3.11
C PRO A 560 25.11 18.73 3.71
N LYS A 561 24.36 19.74 3.23
CA LYS A 561 22.95 19.94 3.61
C LYS A 561 22.05 18.79 3.15
N HIS A 562 22.25 18.32 1.91
CA HIS A 562 21.51 17.17 1.38
C HIS A 562 21.80 15.91 2.21
N GLN A 563 23.06 15.75 2.64
CA GLN A 563 23.50 14.68 3.55
C GLN A 563 22.80 14.77 4.92
N GLU A 564 22.88 15.91 5.61
CA GLU A 564 22.21 16.12 6.90
C GLU A 564 20.70 15.83 6.83
N PHE A 565 20.02 16.36 5.80
CA PHE A 565 18.60 16.13 5.56
C PHE A 565 18.29 14.65 5.32
N PHE A 566 19.04 13.98 4.43
CA PHE A 566 18.82 12.57 4.11
C PHE A 566 19.06 11.67 5.34
N LEU A 567 20.18 11.87 6.04
CA LEU A 567 20.53 11.16 7.28
C LEU A 567 19.47 11.36 8.37
N LYS A 568 18.91 12.57 8.51
CA LYS A 568 17.82 12.85 9.44
C LYS A 568 16.59 12.00 9.11
N TRP A 569 16.01 12.17 7.93
CA TRP A 569 14.72 11.52 7.61
C TRP A 569 14.84 9.99 7.52
N GLU A 570 15.95 9.45 7.01
CA GLU A 570 16.20 7.99 6.99
C GLU A 570 16.29 7.40 8.40
N ASN A 571 16.91 8.11 9.36
CA ASN A 571 16.89 7.70 10.77
C ASN A 571 15.48 7.71 11.35
N LEU A 572 14.69 8.77 11.13
CA LEU A 572 13.33 8.88 11.68
C LEU A 572 12.38 7.81 11.14
N LEU A 573 12.39 7.57 9.82
CA LEU A 573 11.62 6.47 9.20
C LEU A 573 12.04 5.10 9.75
N THR A 574 13.34 4.92 10.01
CA THR A 574 13.89 3.69 10.59
C THR A 574 13.50 3.49 12.06
N LYS A 575 13.28 4.56 12.83
CA LYS A 575 12.75 4.48 14.19
C LYS A 575 11.25 4.13 14.20
N GLU A 576 10.46 4.75 13.34
CA GLU A 576 9.02 4.45 13.21
C GLU A 576 8.77 2.99 12.78
N GLU A 577 9.53 2.50 11.80
CA GLU A 577 9.39 1.14 11.28
C GLU A 577 9.74 0.05 12.31
N LYS A 578 10.56 0.36 13.33
CA LYS A 578 10.87 -0.56 14.44
C LYS A 578 9.67 -0.84 15.35
N GLU A 579 8.65 0.03 15.38
CA GLU A 579 7.36 -0.28 16.03
C GLU A 579 6.55 -1.28 15.20
N THR A 580 6.50 -1.08 13.87
CA THR A 580 5.85 -2.04 12.94
C THR A 580 6.45 -3.44 13.06
N GLN A 581 7.78 -3.57 13.20
CA GLN A 581 8.44 -4.88 13.36
C GLN A 581 7.98 -5.66 14.61
N LYS A 582 7.57 -4.98 15.69
CA LYS A 582 7.05 -5.64 16.91
C LYS A 582 5.72 -6.34 16.60
N LEU A 583 4.82 -5.63 15.91
CA LEU A 583 3.49 -6.11 15.49
C LEU A 583 3.58 -7.28 14.52
N LYS A 584 4.46 -7.19 13.52
CA LYS A 584 4.73 -8.28 12.56
C LYS A 584 5.08 -9.60 13.25
N ARG A 585 5.91 -9.58 14.29
CA ARG A 585 6.24 -10.77 15.09
C ARG A 585 5.03 -11.33 15.84
N GLU A 586 4.17 -10.46 16.38
CA GLU A 586 2.94 -10.88 17.06
C GLU A 586 2.00 -11.68 16.13
N LEU A 587 2.09 -11.58 14.80
CA LEU A 587 1.23 -12.35 13.88
C LEU A 587 1.43 -13.88 14.03
N TRP A 588 2.68 -14.31 14.20
CA TRP A 588 3.08 -15.73 14.34
C TRP A 588 3.30 -16.16 15.79
N THR A 589 3.75 -15.28 16.69
CA THR A 589 4.04 -15.67 18.09
C THR A 589 2.82 -15.60 19.02
N MET A 590 1.73 -14.94 18.60
CA MET A 590 0.50 -14.78 19.38
C MET A 590 -0.63 -15.58 18.74
N VAL A 591 -1.35 -16.39 19.53
CA VAL A 591 -2.51 -17.14 19.03
C VAL A 591 -3.63 -16.19 18.59
N SER A 592 -4.39 -16.59 17.57
CA SER A 592 -5.49 -15.83 16.97
C SER A 592 -6.50 -15.31 18.01
N GLN A 593 -6.88 -16.16 18.96
CA GLN A 593 -7.77 -15.82 20.07
C GLN A 593 -7.25 -14.69 20.98
N ASP A 594 -5.94 -14.54 21.12
CA ASP A 594 -5.33 -13.45 21.89
C ASP A 594 -5.18 -12.17 21.04
N ARG A 595 -4.88 -12.30 19.74
CA ARG A 595 -4.94 -11.16 18.80
C ARG A 595 -6.35 -10.59 18.64
N GLU A 596 -7.39 -11.41 18.78
CA GLU A 596 -8.79 -10.97 18.81
C GLU A 596 -9.13 -10.17 20.07
N LYS A 597 -8.55 -10.50 21.25
CA LYS A 597 -8.75 -9.73 22.49
C LYS A 597 -8.18 -8.30 22.41
N VAL A 598 -7.22 -8.05 21.52
CA VAL A 598 -6.71 -6.70 21.18
C VAL A 598 -7.31 -6.13 19.89
N GLY A 599 -8.29 -6.82 19.29
CA GLY A 599 -9.07 -6.37 18.13
C GLY A 599 -8.31 -6.33 16.80
N ARG A 600 -7.17 -7.02 16.66
CA ARG A 600 -6.37 -7.06 15.41
C ARG A 600 -6.63 -8.28 14.52
N CYS A 601 -7.38 -9.26 15.02
CA CYS A 601 -7.66 -10.54 14.36
C CYS A 601 -9.11 -10.96 14.64
N PHE A 602 -9.69 -11.75 13.74
CA PHE A 602 -10.82 -12.63 14.04
C PHE A 602 -10.39 -14.09 13.94
N SER A 603 -10.45 -14.81 15.06
CA SER A 603 -10.19 -16.25 15.16
C SER A 603 -11.41 -17.10 14.81
N ASP A 604 -11.20 -18.37 14.47
CA ASP A 604 -12.23 -19.41 14.33
C ASP A 604 -13.44 -18.99 13.46
N VAL A 605 -13.14 -18.34 12.32
CA VAL A 605 -14.14 -17.98 11.30
C VAL A 605 -14.17 -19.01 10.18
N ILE A 606 -15.33 -19.14 9.54
CA ILE A 606 -15.57 -19.99 8.37
C ILE A 606 -16.17 -19.15 7.25
N ILE A 607 -15.91 -19.54 6.00
CA ILE A 607 -16.60 -18.98 4.83
C ILE A 607 -18.07 -19.43 4.89
N GLU A 608 -18.99 -18.52 4.62
CA GLU A 608 -20.42 -18.83 4.52
C GLU A 608 -20.72 -19.54 3.18
N GLU A 609 -21.44 -20.67 3.23
CA GLU A 609 -21.77 -21.45 2.03
C GLU A 609 -22.53 -20.59 1.01
N GLY A 610 -22.06 -20.55 -0.23
CA GLY A 610 -22.65 -19.73 -1.31
C GLY A 610 -22.30 -18.24 -1.29
N SER A 611 -21.52 -17.74 -0.32
CA SER A 611 -21.15 -16.32 -0.21
C SER A 611 -20.02 -15.86 -1.14
N TRP A 612 -19.46 -16.75 -1.96
CA TRP A 612 -18.33 -16.41 -2.84
C TRP A 612 -18.81 -15.82 -4.17
N SER A 613 -18.07 -14.85 -4.70
CA SER A 613 -18.23 -14.40 -6.08
C SER A 613 -16.88 -14.00 -6.69
N GLU A 614 -16.84 -13.93 -8.02
CA GLU A 614 -15.68 -13.51 -8.81
C GLU A 614 -16.07 -12.37 -9.73
N ASP A 615 -15.27 -11.30 -9.71
CA ASP A 615 -15.39 -10.18 -10.64
C ASP A 615 -14.36 -10.35 -11.77
N LEU A 616 -14.86 -10.69 -12.95
CA LEU A 616 -14.06 -10.87 -14.16
C LEU A 616 -13.62 -9.53 -14.80
N GLY A 617 -14.16 -8.40 -14.35
CA GLY A 617 -13.76 -7.05 -14.79
C GLY A 617 -12.78 -6.35 -13.83
N SER A 618 -12.51 -6.92 -12.65
CA SER A 618 -11.60 -6.35 -11.65
C SER A 618 -10.14 -6.79 -11.83
N SER A 619 -9.21 -5.91 -11.45
CA SER A 619 -7.78 -6.21 -11.40
C SER A 619 -7.41 -7.27 -10.34
N LYS A 620 -6.19 -7.82 -10.42
CA LYS A 620 -5.69 -8.99 -9.65
C LYS A 620 -5.92 -8.95 -8.12
N ILE A 621 -6.18 -7.80 -7.51
CA ILE A 621 -6.22 -7.62 -6.04
C ILE A 621 -7.62 -7.80 -5.44
N ASN A 622 -8.69 -7.55 -6.19
CA ASN A 622 -10.09 -7.63 -5.71
C ASN A 622 -10.93 -8.69 -6.45
N ARG A 623 -10.28 -9.58 -7.21
CA ARG A 623 -10.95 -10.52 -8.14
C ARG A 623 -11.96 -11.46 -7.48
N PHE A 624 -11.75 -11.84 -6.22
CA PHE A 624 -12.64 -12.77 -5.52
C PHE A 624 -13.15 -12.15 -4.22
N SER A 625 -14.42 -12.39 -3.87
CA SER A 625 -14.99 -11.95 -2.60
C SER A 625 -15.62 -13.10 -1.83
N TYR A 626 -15.59 -12.99 -0.49
CA TYR A 626 -16.08 -14.00 0.45
C TYR A 626 -16.71 -13.35 1.68
N THR A 627 -17.79 -13.91 2.22
CA THR A 627 -18.31 -13.57 3.55
C THR A 627 -17.86 -14.59 4.60
N PHE A 628 -17.33 -14.10 5.71
CA PHE A 628 -16.93 -14.88 6.86
C PHE A 628 -17.89 -14.71 8.04
N VAL A 629 -18.13 -15.81 8.74
CA VAL A 629 -18.94 -15.91 9.96
C VAL A 629 -18.19 -16.68 11.05
N LYS A 630 -18.53 -16.46 12.32
CA LYS A 630 -17.98 -17.27 13.42
C LYS A 630 -18.49 -18.71 13.34
N ARG A 631 -17.59 -19.70 13.43
CA ARG A 631 -17.96 -21.14 13.44
C ARG A 631 -18.95 -21.51 14.54
N VAL A 632 -18.84 -20.84 15.69
CA VAL A 632 -19.77 -20.95 16.82
C VAL A 632 -20.40 -19.57 17.04
N PRO A 633 -21.69 -19.38 16.70
CA PRO A 633 -22.37 -18.09 16.90
C PRO A 633 -22.42 -17.70 18.37
N ASN A 634 -21.80 -16.58 18.72
CA ASN A 634 -21.86 -16.01 20.07
C ASN A 634 -22.70 -14.71 20.06
N PRO A 635 -23.82 -14.64 20.82
CA PRO A 635 -24.64 -13.42 20.91
C PRO A 635 -23.90 -12.16 21.36
N SER A 636 -22.79 -12.31 22.12
CA SER A 636 -21.94 -11.21 22.58
C SER A 636 -20.81 -10.83 21.62
N HIS A 637 -20.59 -11.59 20.53
CA HIS A 637 -19.59 -11.25 19.52
C HIS A 637 -20.13 -10.17 18.56
N SER A 638 -19.20 -9.36 18.04
CA SER A 638 -19.50 -8.27 17.11
C SER A 638 -18.25 -7.93 16.28
N PHE A 639 -18.28 -8.15 14.96
CA PHE A 639 -17.18 -7.76 14.07
C PHE A 639 -16.94 -6.22 14.08
N LEU A 640 -17.97 -5.44 14.43
CA LEU A 640 -17.95 -3.98 14.53
C LEU A 640 -17.09 -3.43 15.71
N GLU A 641 -16.65 -4.28 16.63
CA GLU A 641 -15.88 -3.87 17.83
C GLU A 641 -14.36 -4.02 17.65
N SER A 642 -13.90 -4.29 16.43
CA SER A 642 -12.49 -4.53 16.06
C SER A 642 -11.75 -3.31 15.48
N GLN A 643 -10.48 -3.49 15.11
CA GLN A 643 -9.69 -2.56 14.31
C GLN A 643 -9.81 -2.80 12.79
N LEU A 644 -10.58 -3.80 12.37
CA LEU A 644 -10.86 -4.15 10.97
C LEU A 644 -12.18 -3.50 10.53
N ALA A 645 -12.07 -2.34 9.91
CA ALA A 645 -13.15 -1.59 9.29
C ALA A 645 -13.12 -1.71 7.76
N VAL A 646 -14.17 -1.26 7.07
CA VAL A 646 -14.21 -1.20 5.60
C VAL A 646 -13.00 -0.42 5.06
N GLY A 647 -12.36 -0.96 4.02
CA GLY A 647 -11.14 -0.43 3.42
C GLY A 647 -9.82 -0.79 4.15
N GLU A 648 -9.86 -1.42 5.32
CA GLU A 648 -8.65 -1.90 6.00
C GLU A 648 -8.10 -3.17 5.30
N PRO A 649 -6.78 -3.28 5.09
CA PRO A 649 -6.17 -4.45 4.48
C PRO A 649 -6.09 -5.64 5.44
N VAL A 650 -6.24 -6.85 4.90
CA VAL A 650 -6.33 -8.12 5.64
C VAL A 650 -5.46 -9.22 5.02
N VAL A 651 -4.96 -10.09 5.90
CA VAL A 651 -4.33 -11.37 5.55
C VAL A 651 -5.27 -12.48 5.95
N VAL A 652 -5.69 -13.30 4.99
CA VAL A 652 -6.44 -14.53 5.25
C VAL A 652 -5.44 -15.66 5.49
N SER A 653 -5.55 -16.35 6.63
CA SER A 653 -4.72 -17.51 6.99
C SER A 653 -5.61 -18.61 7.59
N ASP A 654 -5.10 -19.82 7.78
CA ASP A 654 -5.80 -20.84 8.57
C ASP A 654 -5.30 -20.95 10.02
N GLU A 655 -6.11 -21.58 10.87
CA GLU A 655 -5.80 -21.83 12.28
C GLU A 655 -4.85 -23.03 12.50
N GLN A 656 -4.31 -23.64 11.42
CA GLN A 656 -3.31 -24.73 11.51
C GLN A 656 -1.88 -24.20 11.43
N GLY A 657 -1.67 -23.01 10.87
CA GLY A 657 -0.38 -22.34 10.80
C GLY A 657 -0.01 -21.81 9.41
N HIS A 658 -0.83 -22.03 8.39
CA HIS A 658 -0.52 -21.62 7.03
C HIS A 658 -0.91 -20.15 6.83
N PHE A 659 0.11 -19.28 6.79
CA PHE A 659 -0.06 -17.84 6.65
C PHE A 659 -0.21 -17.41 5.19
N ALA A 660 -0.97 -16.33 4.97
CA ALA A 660 -1.22 -15.74 3.65
C ALA A 660 -1.72 -16.75 2.61
N LEU A 661 -2.91 -17.29 2.85
CA LEU A 661 -3.68 -18.03 1.85
C LEU A 661 -4.20 -17.08 0.75
N ALA A 662 -4.59 -15.87 1.15
CA ALA A 662 -4.93 -14.76 0.28
C ALA A 662 -4.69 -13.41 1.00
N LEU A 663 -4.48 -12.36 0.22
CA LEU A 663 -4.33 -10.97 0.68
C LEU A 663 -5.50 -10.14 0.14
N GLY A 664 -5.94 -9.12 0.87
CA GLY A 664 -7.13 -8.37 0.45
C GLY A 664 -7.55 -7.23 1.35
N TYR A 665 -8.81 -6.82 1.23
CA TYR A 665 -9.42 -5.68 1.92
C TYR A 665 -10.84 -5.99 2.41
N VAL A 666 -11.26 -5.36 3.51
CA VAL A 666 -12.63 -5.47 4.03
C VAL A 666 -13.60 -4.66 3.18
N ILE A 667 -14.59 -5.31 2.56
CA ILE A 667 -15.68 -4.67 1.78
C ILE A 667 -16.80 -4.20 2.71
N SER A 668 -17.23 -5.04 3.66
CA SER A 668 -18.34 -4.74 4.55
C SER A 668 -18.20 -5.41 5.91
N VAL A 669 -18.69 -4.75 6.96
CA VAL A 669 -18.71 -5.28 8.34
C VAL A 669 -20.13 -5.13 8.89
N ARG A 670 -20.73 -6.25 9.30
CA ARG A 670 -22.02 -6.32 10.01
C ARG A 670 -21.79 -7.05 11.36
N LYS A 671 -22.72 -6.97 12.31
CA LYS A 671 -22.52 -7.53 13.67
C LYS A 671 -22.06 -8.99 13.67
N GLN A 672 -22.58 -9.84 12.77
CA GLN A 672 -22.30 -11.28 12.72
C GLN A 672 -21.64 -11.75 11.40
N ARG A 673 -21.22 -10.81 10.52
CA ARG A 673 -20.66 -11.11 9.20
C ARG A 673 -19.58 -10.10 8.82
N ILE A 674 -18.51 -10.54 8.19
CA ILE A 674 -17.52 -9.65 7.56
C ILE A 674 -17.24 -10.15 6.14
N SER A 675 -17.32 -9.26 5.14
CA SER A 675 -17.02 -9.60 3.75
C SER A 675 -15.72 -8.96 3.31
N VAL A 676 -14.89 -9.71 2.61
CA VAL A 676 -13.56 -9.29 2.14
C VAL A 676 -13.44 -9.54 0.64
N ALA A 677 -12.75 -8.64 -0.06
CA ALA A 677 -12.23 -8.85 -1.41
C ALA A 677 -10.78 -9.30 -1.27
N VAL A 678 -10.35 -10.27 -2.08
CA VAL A 678 -9.02 -10.88 -2.03
C VAL A 678 -8.46 -11.17 -3.42
N ASP A 679 -7.13 -11.28 -3.46
CA ASP A 679 -6.35 -11.57 -4.66
C ASP A 679 -6.58 -12.99 -5.21
N ARG A 680 -6.93 -13.94 -4.35
CA ARG A 680 -6.93 -15.39 -4.65
C ARG A 680 -8.21 -16.10 -4.28
N ARG A 681 -8.50 -17.19 -5.01
CA ARG A 681 -9.53 -18.13 -4.58
C ARG A 681 -9.08 -18.83 -3.31
N LEU A 682 -9.92 -18.85 -2.27
CA LEU A 682 -9.70 -19.63 -1.06
C LEU A 682 -10.11 -21.10 -1.29
N HIS A 683 -9.52 -21.70 -2.33
CA HIS A 683 -9.81 -23.05 -2.78
C HIS A 683 -9.06 -24.11 -1.95
N ASN A 684 -9.39 -25.38 -2.19
CA ASN A 684 -9.06 -26.47 -1.27
C ASN A 684 -8.06 -27.48 -1.83
N ALA A 685 -7.05 -26.99 -2.57
CA ALA A 685 -5.99 -27.82 -3.16
C ALA A 685 -5.15 -28.62 -2.15
N ARG A 686 -5.23 -28.31 -0.85
CA ARG A 686 -4.51 -29.04 0.22
C ARG A 686 -5.25 -30.29 0.74
N ILE A 687 -6.39 -30.69 0.16
CA ILE A 687 -7.02 -31.98 0.49
C ILE A 687 -6.19 -33.15 -0.08
N LYS A 688 -5.53 -33.89 0.81
CA LYS A 688 -4.91 -35.21 0.52
C LYS A 688 -6.00 -36.19 0.04
N GLN A 689 -5.78 -36.82 -1.13
CA GLN A 689 -6.76 -37.71 -1.79
C GLN A 689 -6.69 -39.17 -1.30
N PRO A 690 -7.69 -40.03 -1.61
CA PRO A 690 -7.61 -41.46 -1.33
C PRO A 690 -6.36 -42.11 -1.98
N GLY A 691 -5.60 -42.88 -1.20
CA GLY A 691 -4.35 -43.49 -1.66
C GLY A 691 -3.11 -42.59 -1.58
N PHE A 692 -3.24 -41.40 -0.96
CA PHE A 692 -2.11 -40.51 -0.69
C PHE A 692 -1.01 -41.19 0.15
N ASP A 693 0.25 -41.01 -0.27
CA ASP A 693 1.47 -41.40 0.43
C ASP A 693 2.49 -40.26 0.40
N GLU A 694 3.25 -40.07 1.48
CA GLU A 694 4.15 -38.92 1.65
C GLU A 694 5.48 -39.06 0.88
N THR A 695 5.85 -40.29 0.49
CA THR A 695 7.12 -40.61 -0.18
C THR A 695 6.99 -40.86 -1.69
N ASP A 696 5.90 -41.51 -2.13
CA ASP A 696 5.76 -42.00 -3.52
C ASP A 696 4.49 -41.54 -4.25
N ASN A 697 3.45 -41.08 -3.54
CA ASN A 697 2.13 -40.80 -4.14
C ASN A 697 1.41 -39.59 -3.50
N GLN A 698 1.97 -38.40 -3.66
CA GLN A 698 1.52 -37.15 -3.04
C GLN A 698 0.31 -36.52 -3.78
N VAL A 699 -0.83 -37.23 -3.82
CA VAL A 699 -2.01 -36.85 -4.62
C VAL A 699 -2.95 -35.90 -3.87
N PHE A 700 -3.26 -34.76 -4.50
CA PHE A 700 -4.10 -33.69 -3.94
C PHE A 700 -5.35 -33.37 -4.79
N ALA A 701 -6.28 -32.58 -4.23
CA ALA A 701 -7.34 -31.91 -4.98
C ALA A 701 -6.76 -30.80 -5.87
N SER A 702 -7.43 -30.49 -7.00
CA SER A 702 -6.84 -29.70 -8.10
C SER A 702 -7.79 -28.71 -8.73
N ILE A 703 -7.23 -27.74 -9.46
CA ILE A 703 -7.95 -26.90 -10.41
C ILE A 703 -8.14 -27.63 -11.75
N MET A 704 -7.13 -28.38 -12.21
CA MET A 704 -7.15 -29.14 -13.47
C MET A 704 -6.51 -30.53 -13.30
N GLU A 705 -7.08 -31.55 -13.94
CA GLU A 705 -6.66 -32.95 -13.93
C GLU A 705 -6.64 -33.51 -15.36
N VAL A 706 -5.54 -34.15 -15.78
CA VAL A 706 -5.41 -34.71 -17.14
C VAL A 706 -6.11 -36.06 -17.21
N VAL A 707 -7.38 -36.05 -17.64
CA VAL A 707 -8.23 -37.25 -17.74
C VAL A 707 -7.76 -38.16 -18.89
N PRO A 708 -7.62 -39.49 -18.69
CA PRO A 708 -7.29 -40.44 -19.76
C PRO A 708 -8.35 -40.47 -20.88
N GLU A 709 -7.91 -40.78 -22.10
CA GLU A 709 -8.80 -40.87 -23.27
C GLU A 709 -9.99 -41.82 -23.03
N GLY A 710 -11.20 -41.28 -23.17
CA GLY A 710 -12.46 -42.02 -23.01
C GLY A 710 -13.18 -41.88 -21.65
N CYS A 711 -12.59 -41.18 -20.67
CA CYS A 711 -13.22 -40.91 -19.37
C CYS A 711 -13.79 -39.49 -19.24
N THR A 712 -14.79 -39.30 -18.37
CA THR A 712 -15.42 -37.99 -18.08
C THR A 712 -15.04 -37.48 -16.68
N ALA A 713 -14.68 -36.19 -16.57
CA ALA A 713 -14.21 -35.57 -15.31
C ALA A 713 -15.18 -35.73 -14.11
N ASP A 714 -16.49 -35.77 -14.34
CA ASP A 714 -17.49 -35.96 -13.27
C ASP A 714 -17.36 -37.30 -12.51
N GLN A 715 -16.57 -38.26 -13.02
CA GLN A 715 -16.38 -39.57 -12.39
C GLN A 715 -15.21 -39.61 -11.40
N SER A 716 -14.29 -38.63 -11.37
CA SER A 716 -13.17 -38.60 -10.39
C SER A 716 -13.52 -37.87 -9.09
N GLN A 717 -14.59 -37.05 -9.05
CA GLN A 717 -14.98 -36.27 -7.88
C GLN A 717 -15.69 -37.10 -6.78
N GLY A 718 -14.90 -37.86 -6.01
CA GLY A 718 -15.35 -38.48 -4.76
C GLY A 718 -15.82 -37.42 -3.75
N LYS A 719 -17.10 -37.45 -3.36
CA LYS A 719 -17.74 -36.46 -2.47
C LYS A 719 -17.31 -36.58 -0.99
N ILE A 720 -16.04 -36.32 -0.70
CA ILE A 720 -15.51 -36.25 0.67
C ILE A 720 -15.86 -34.88 1.28
N LYS A 721 -17.07 -34.74 1.86
CA LYS A 721 -17.41 -33.59 2.72
C LYS A 721 -16.64 -33.65 4.04
N GLN A 722 -15.41 -33.12 4.05
CA GLN A 722 -14.70 -32.81 5.30
C GLN A 722 -15.34 -31.60 6.01
N ALA A 723 -14.95 -31.37 7.27
CA ALA A 723 -15.40 -30.20 8.04
C ALA A 723 -14.87 -28.88 7.44
N PRO A 724 -15.59 -27.75 7.59
CA PRO A 724 -15.14 -26.46 7.06
C PRO A 724 -13.80 -26.03 7.69
N ILE A 725 -12.90 -25.52 6.85
CA ILE A 725 -11.61 -24.95 7.27
C ILE A 725 -11.87 -23.78 8.22
N ARG A 726 -11.11 -23.75 9.32
CA ARG A 726 -11.10 -22.65 10.27
C ARG A 726 -10.06 -21.64 9.82
N TYR A 727 -10.54 -20.50 9.35
CA TYR A 727 -9.72 -19.38 8.95
C TYR A 727 -9.55 -18.41 10.12
N ARG A 728 -8.51 -17.59 10.01
CA ARG A 728 -8.29 -16.38 10.79
C ARG A 728 -8.10 -15.20 9.85
N LEU A 729 -8.73 -14.08 10.20
CA LEU A 729 -8.62 -12.81 9.46
C LEU A 729 -7.77 -11.85 10.30
N ASP A 730 -6.55 -11.59 9.88
CA ASP A 730 -5.64 -10.66 10.54
C ASP A 730 -5.57 -9.33 9.79
N LYS A 731 -5.38 -8.22 10.50
CA LYS A 731 -4.99 -6.96 9.86
C LYS A 731 -3.62 -7.11 9.20
N ASP A 732 -3.49 -6.64 7.96
CA ASP A 732 -2.19 -6.61 7.30
C ASP A 732 -1.29 -5.53 7.92
N GLU A 733 -0.19 -6.00 8.50
CA GLU A 733 0.87 -5.19 9.11
C GLU A 733 2.14 -5.19 8.23
N PHE A 734 2.07 -5.76 7.01
CA PHE A 734 3.18 -5.99 6.08
C PHE A 734 3.25 -5.02 4.91
N SER A 735 2.12 -4.59 4.35
CA SER A 735 2.06 -3.65 3.21
C SER A 735 2.43 -2.19 3.52
N ASN A 736 2.92 -1.88 4.73
CA ASN A 736 3.36 -0.54 5.12
C ASN A 736 4.36 0.04 4.10
N GLY A 737 3.94 1.07 3.36
CA GLY A 737 4.64 1.64 2.19
C GLY A 737 5.97 2.35 2.46
N MET A 738 6.65 2.09 3.59
CA MET A 738 7.90 2.73 4.02
C MET A 738 9.00 2.67 2.95
N ALA A 739 9.04 1.61 2.12
CA ALA A 739 9.97 1.54 1.01
C ALA A 739 9.69 2.59 -0.08
N THR A 740 8.42 2.86 -0.40
CA THR A 740 8.01 3.96 -1.28
C THR A 740 8.35 5.32 -0.66
N VAL A 741 8.15 5.48 0.65
CA VAL A 741 8.48 6.70 1.39
C VAL A 741 9.99 6.99 1.40
N ARG A 742 10.84 5.96 1.52
CA ARG A 742 12.29 6.09 1.33
C ARG A 742 12.67 6.33 -0.13
N ASN A 743 11.97 5.72 -1.09
CA ASN A 743 12.20 6.00 -2.51
C ASN A 743 11.97 7.50 -2.78
N ASN A 744 10.92 8.12 -2.24
CA ASN A 744 10.71 9.57 -2.36
C ASN A 744 11.95 10.38 -1.94
N LEU A 745 12.57 10.06 -0.79
CA LEU A 745 13.82 10.70 -0.34
C LEU A 745 14.97 10.47 -1.34
N VAL A 746 15.15 9.24 -1.83
CA VAL A 746 16.19 8.90 -2.82
C VAL A 746 15.97 9.62 -4.15
N GLN A 747 14.74 9.70 -4.66
CA GLN A 747 14.40 10.44 -5.88
C GLN A 747 14.61 11.94 -5.70
N THR A 748 14.21 12.52 -4.55
CA THR A 748 14.53 13.93 -4.22
C THR A 748 16.04 14.18 -4.14
N MET A 749 16.88 13.17 -3.90
CA MET A 749 18.35 13.31 -3.98
C MET A 749 18.95 12.99 -5.35
N ALA A 750 18.20 12.41 -6.30
CA ALA A 750 18.69 12.09 -7.63
C ALA A 750 18.82 13.34 -8.54
N GLU A 751 19.70 13.29 -9.52
CA GLU A 751 19.72 14.26 -10.64
C GLU A 751 18.69 13.89 -11.73
N GLY A 752 17.98 12.76 -11.56
CA GLY A 752 17.01 12.21 -12.51
C GLY A 752 15.54 12.55 -12.20
N VAL A 753 14.75 12.55 -13.28
CA VAL A 753 13.33 12.95 -13.38
C VAL A 753 13.08 14.40 -12.93
N PHE A 754 12.09 15.03 -13.58
CA PHE A 754 11.77 16.45 -13.46
C PHE A 754 11.57 16.92 -12.01
N GLY A 755 11.84 18.21 -11.75
CA GLY A 755 11.56 18.88 -10.47
C GLY A 755 12.48 18.51 -9.29
N SER A 756 13.24 17.42 -9.35
CA SER A 756 14.07 16.94 -8.23
C SER A 756 15.08 17.97 -7.72
N ARG A 757 15.63 18.84 -8.59
CA ARG A 757 16.54 19.94 -8.22
C ARG A 757 15.80 21.10 -7.55
N GLU A 758 14.64 21.44 -8.07
CA GLU A 758 13.79 22.55 -7.63
C GLU A 758 13.18 22.24 -6.27
N ILE A 759 12.75 20.99 -6.05
CA ILE A 759 12.31 20.48 -4.74
C ILE A 759 13.46 20.48 -3.73
N ARG A 760 14.71 20.16 -4.09
CA ARG A 760 15.86 20.35 -3.18
C ARG A 760 16.04 21.82 -2.79
N ARG A 761 16.03 22.73 -3.77
CA ARG A 761 16.11 24.19 -3.53
C ARG A 761 15.01 24.67 -2.57
N ALA A 762 13.77 24.25 -2.78
CA ALA A 762 12.61 24.70 -2.00
C ALA A 762 12.50 24.05 -0.61
N VAL A 763 12.81 22.74 -0.48
CA VAL A 763 12.49 21.94 0.72
C VAL A 763 13.72 21.57 1.56
N VAL A 764 14.90 21.42 0.94
CA VAL A 764 16.14 21.01 1.61
C VAL A 764 17.03 22.22 1.90
N ASP A 765 17.24 23.08 0.90
CA ASP A 765 17.98 24.34 1.07
C ASP A 765 17.17 25.43 1.74
N LEU A 766 15.83 25.31 1.73
CA LEU A 766 14.85 26.29 2.19
C LEU A 766 15.03 27.67 1.54
N ALA A 767 15.16 27.70 0.22
CA ALA A 767 15.14 28.95 -0.53
C ALA A 767 13.74 29.60 -0.50
N ALA A 768 13.71 30.94 -0.46
CA ALA A 768 12.48 31.71 -0.54
C ALA A 768 11.80 31.53 -1.92
N PRO A 769 10.47 31.41 -1.98
CA PRO A 769 9.73 31.21 -3.22
C PRO A 769 9.55 32.50 -4.02
N THR A 770 9.69 32.44 -5.35
CA THR A 770 9.44 33.57 -6.24
C THR A 770 7.97 33.66 -6.68
N GLN A 771 7.52 34.90 -6.97
CA GLN A 771 6.15 35.27 -7.33
C GLN A 771 6.13 36.40 -8.36
N TYR A 772 5.13 36.41 -9.24
CA TYR A 772 4.90 37.44 -10.26
C TYR A 772 3.56 38.18 -10.08
N VAL A 773 3.41 39.35 -10.70
CA VAL A 773 2.20 40.19 -10.56
C VAL A 773 1.11 39.77 -11.56
N ILE A 774 -0.12 39.66 -11.08
CA ILE A 774 -1.33 39.34 -11.86
C ILE A 774 -2.27 40.56 -11.86
N ALA A 775 -3.11 40.69 -12.89
CA ALA A 775 -4.12 41.74 -13.01
C ALA A 775 -5.53 41.19 -12.71
N ASP A 776 -6.35 42.02 -12.05
CA ASP A 776 -7.64 41.69 -11.43
C ASP A 776 -8.65 40.93 -12.32
N ARG A 777 -9.47 40.09 -11.68
CA ARG A 777 -10.72 39.52 -12.22
C ARG A 777 -11.77 39.46 -11.11
N GLU A 778 -13.04 39.68 -11.42
CA GLU A 778 -14.09 39.78 -10.40
C GLU A 778 -14.75 38.43 -10.01
N SER A 779 -15.63 38.47 -9.00
CA SER A 779 -16.62 37.44 -8.59
C SER A 779 -16.24 36.30 -7.62
N LEU A 780 -15.34 36.54 -6.64
CA LEU A 780 -15.14 35.61 -5.49
C LEU A 780 -15.04 36.32 -4.12
N ASN A 781 -15.21 35.56 -3.03
CA ASN A 781 -14.96 35.98 -1.65
C ASN A 781 -13.50 36.48 -1.49
N VAL A 782 -13.27 37.53 -0.70
CA VAL A 782 -11.98 38.24 -0.58
C VAL A 782 -10.81 37.34 -0.12
N ASP A 783 -11.05 36.30 0.67
CA ASP A 783 -10.02 35.34 1.07
C ASP A 783 -9.76 34.29 -0.01
N GLN A 784 -10.83 33.80 -0.64
CA GLN A 784 -10.77 32.79 -1.70
C GLN A 784 -10.14 33.38 -2.97
N HIS A 785 -10.44 34.63 -3.28
CA HIS A 785 -9.84 35.37 -4.39
C HIS A 785 -8.33 35.54 -4.14
N ARG A 786 -7.94 36.07 -2.97
CA ARG A 786 -6.53 36.16 -2.55
C ARG A 786 -5.81 34.81 -2.56
N ALA A 787 -6.50 33.72 -2.24
CA ALA A 787 -5.92 32.39 -2.29
C ALA A 787 -5.66 31.92 -3.74
N ILE A 788 -6.55 32.23 -4.67
CA ILE A 788 -6.35 31.97 -6.10
C ILE A 788 -5.26 32.88 -6.66
N GLU A 789 -5.32 34.19 -6.45
CA GLU A 789 -4.26 35.14 -6.84
C GLU A 789 -2.89 34.66 -6.37
N LYS A 790 -2.76 34.21 -5.11
CA LYS A 790 -1.52 33.71 -4.53
C LYS A 790 -1.02 32.41 -5.15
N VAL A 791 -1.92 31.50 -5.51
CA VAL A 791 -1.57 30.24 -6.20
C VAL A 791 -1.18 30.50 -7.66
N MET A 792 -1.95 31.34 -8.36
CA MET A 792 -1.68 31.68 -9.76
C MET A 792 -0.36 32.47 -9.91
N SER A 793 -0.01 33.33 -8.94
CA SER A 793 1.22 34.14 -8.95
C SER A 793 2.48 33.41 -8.49
N ALA A 794 2.37 32.21 -7.91
CA ALA A 794 3.50 31.45 -7.42
C ALA A 794 4.27 30.76 -8.56
N GLU A 795 5.60 30.89 -8.56
CA GLU A 795 6.47 30.14 -9.46
C GLU A 795 6.94 28.84 -8.79
N ASP A 796 7.47 28.92 -7.57
CA ASP A 796 7.93 27.76 -6.79
C ASP A 796 6.77 27.03 -6.06
N TYR A 797 6.11 27.72 -5.12
CA TYR A 797 4.97 27.15 -4.36
C TYR A 797 4.10 28.19 -3.64
N ALA A 798 2.91 27.77 -3.23
CA ALA A 798 1.97 28.52 -2.38
C ALA A 798 1.43 27.65 -1.22
N LEU A 799 1.13 28.27 -0.08
CA LEU A 799 0.58 27.59 1.11
C LEU A 799 -0.79 28.17 1.48
N VAL A 800 -1.83 27.35 1.51
CA VAL A 800 -3.20 27.79 1.86
C VAL A 800 -3.58 27.30 3.26
N LEU A 801 -3.61 28.22 4.23
CA LEU A 801 -4.03 27.94 5.60
C LEU A 801 -5.56 27.93 5.70
N GLY A 802 -6.13 26.74 5.55
CA GLY A 802 -7.56 26.49 5.55
C GLY A 802 -8.09 26.15 6.95
N MET A 803 -8.38 27.19 7.73
CA MET A 803 -8.93 27.10 9.08
C MET A 803 -10.30 26.35 9.12
N PRO A 804 -10.81 25.93 10.30
CA PRO A 804 -12.04 25.16 10.40
C PRO A 804 -13.26 25.90 9.83
N GLY A 805 -14.01 25.23 8.94
CA GLY A 805 -15.23 25.77 8.33
C GLY A 805 -15.02 26.74 7.16
N THR A 806 -13.78 27.08 6.76
CA THR A 806 -13.51 28.08 5.70
C THR A 806 -13.62 27.57 4.26
N GLY A 807 -14.21 26.38 4.08
CA GLY A 807 -14.52 25.83 2.76
C GLY A 807 -13.33 25.34 1.94
N LYS A 808 -12.22 24.89 2.56
CA LYS A 808 -11.01 24.32 1.91
C LYS A 808 -11.28 23.63 0.56
N THR A 809 -12.10 22.58 0.59
CA THR A 809 -12.45 21.71 -0.55
C THR A 809 -13.12 22.50 -1.70
N THR A 810 -13.93 23.51 -1.37
CA THR A 810 -14.53 24.44 -2.35
C THR A 810 -13.47 25.40 -2.91
N THR A 811 -12.59 25.96 -2.08
CA THR A 811 -11.48 26.81 -2.52
C THR A 811 -10.53 26.06 -3.47
N ILE A 812 -10.21 24.79 -3.17
CA ILE A 812 -9.41 23.93 -4.05
C ILE A 812 -10.11 23.73 -5.40
N ALA A 813 -11.43 23.46 -5.41
CA ALA A 813 -12.17 23.32 -6.65
C ALA A 813 -12.13 24.61 -7.51
N HIS A 814 -12.22 25.80 -6.88
CA HIS A 814 -12.06 27.08 -7.62
C HIS A 814 -10.61 27.32 -8.11
N ILE A 815 -9.59 26.90 -7.35
CA ILE A 815 -8.19 26.92 -7.80
C ILE A 815 -8.01 26.03 -9.03
N ILE A 816 -8.54 24.80 -9.01
CA ILE A 816 -8.46 23.85 -10.13
C ILE A 816 -9.17 24.42 -11.36
N ARG A 817 -10.39 24.96 -11.23
CA ARG A 817 -11.11 25.65 -12.31
C ARG A 817 -10.29 26.80 -12.91
N ALA A 818 -9.69 27.65 -12.07
CA ALA A 818 -8.86 28.77 -12.52
C ALA A 818 -7.64 28.31 -13.32
N LEU A 819 -6.95 27.28 -12.82
CA LEU A 819 -5.79 26.67 -13.49
C LEU A 819 -6.15 26.04 -14.85
N VAL A 820 -7.17 25.18 -14.88
CA VAL A 820 -7.61 24.49 -16.11
C VAL A 820 -8.15 25.49 -17.14
N SER A 821 -8.80 26.59 -16.71
CA SER A 821 -9.23 27.68 -17.61
C SER A 821 -8.07 28.41 -18.32
N GLN A 822 -6.83 28.21 -17.88
CA GLN A 822 -5.60 28.70 -18.51
C GLN A 822 -4.81 27.59 -19.23
N GLY A 823 -5.42 26.41 -19.44
CA GLY A 823 -4.77 25.25 -20.04
C GLY A 823 -3.67 24.62 -19.17
N LYS A 824 -3.68 24.87 -17.84
CA LYS A 824 -2.70 24.27 -16.92
C LYS A 824 -3.11 22.85 -16.54
N SER A 825 -2.12 21.97 -16.51
CA SER A 825 -2.27 20.61 -16.02
C SER A 825 -2.13 20.54 -14.50
N VAL A 826 -3.01 19.77 -13.84
CA VAL A 826 -3.11 19.70 -12.38
C VAL A 826 -3.07 18.25 -11.89
N LEU A 827 -2.13 17.97 -10.98
CA LEU A 827 -2.09 16.76 -10.17
C LEU A 827 -2.75 17.06 -8.81
N LEU A 828 -3.89 16.44 -8.54
CA LEU A 828 -4.59 16.54 -7.25
C LEU A 828 -4.25 15.34 -6.36
N THR A 829 -3.82 15.60 -5.13
CA THR A 829 -3.50 14.55 -4.15
C THR A 829 -3.95 14.86 -2.73
N SER A 830 -4.11 13.81 -1.92
CA SER A 830 -4.22 13.87 -0.46
C SER A 830 -3.78 12.53 0.16
N TYR A 831 -3.76 12.46 1.49
CA TYR A 831 -3.42 11.25 2.23
C TYR A 831 -4.49 10.15 2.16
N THR A 832 -5.75 10.52 1.94
CA THR A 832 -6.89 9.59 1.91
C THR A 832 -7.67 9.72 0.60
N HIS A 833 -8.25 8.60 0.14
CA HIS A 833 -9.12 8.59 -1.04
C HIS A 833 -10.27 9.60 -0.86
N THR A 834 -11.03 9.48 0.24
CA THR A 834 -12.18 10.33 0.56
C THR A 834 -11.89 11.85 0.48
N ALA A 835 -10.68 12.29 0.85
CA ALA A 835 -10.31 13.70 0.73
C ALA A 835 -10.16 14.14 -0.74
N VAL A 836 -9.54 13.31 -1.59
CA VAL A 836 -9.47 13.54 -3.05
C VAL A 836 -10.87 13.50 -3.65
N ASP A 837 -11.65 12.47 -3.32
CA ASP A 837 -12.94 12.20 -3.95
C ASP A 837 -13.99 13.29 -3.60
N ASN A 838 -13.93 13.85 -2.38
CA ASN A 838 -14.72 15.03 -1.96
C ASN A 838 -14.43 16.30 -2.76
N ILE A 839 -13.23 16.43 -3.35
CA ILE A 839 -12.87 17.55 -4.23
C ILE A 839 -13.40 17.27 -5.64
N LEU A 840 -13.28 16.02 -6.13
CA LEU A 840 -13.79 15.64 -7.45
C LEU A 840 -15.32 15.75 -7.54
N LEU A 841 -16.05 15.41 -6.48
CA LEU A 841 -17.50 15.62 -6.40
C LEU A 841 -17.90 17.10 -6.58
N LYS A 842 -17.02 18.06 -6.26
CA LYS A 842 -17.24 19.50 -6.49
C LYS A 842 -16.84 19.99 -7.89
N LEU A 843 -16.23 19.14 -8.71
CA LEU A 843 -15.80 19.39 -10.08
C LEU A 843 -16.62 18.60 -11.12
N LYS A 844 -17.45 17.66 -10.67
CA LYS A 844 -18.24 16.74 -11.51
C LYS A 844 -19.03 17.44 -12.62
N ASP A 845 -19.64 18.58 -12.31
CA ASP A 845 -20.52 19.31 -13.22
C ASP A 845 -19.76 20.29 -14.15
N ASP A 846 -18.43 20.42 -14.00
CA ASP A 846 -17.60 21.33 -14.81
C ASP A 846 -17.30 20.80 -16.23
N ASN A 847 -17.85 19.64 -16.61
CA ASN A 847 -17.65 18.95 -17.89
C ASN A 847 -16.17 18.84 -18.34
N THR A 848 -15.26 18.76 -17.35
CA THR A 848 -13.81 18.73 -17.54
C THR A 848 -13.29 17.31 -17.34
N PRO A 849 -12.44 16.76 -18.23
CA PRO A 849 -11.92 15.40 -18.07
C PRO A 849 -11.06 15.27 -16.80
N VAL A 850 -11.31 14.19 -16.04
CA VAL A 850 -10.60 13.83 -14.80
C VAL A 850 -10.21 12.36 -14.85
N LEU A 851 -8.91 12.07 -14.67
CA LEU A 851 -8.37 10.72 -14.54
C LEU A 851 -8.10 10.39 -13.07
N ARG A 852 -8.78 9.37 -12.53
CA ARG A 852 -8.58 8.86 -11.17
C ARG A 852 -7.72 7.59 -11.21
N LEU A 853 -6.60 7.59 -10.49
CA LEU A 853 -5.65 6.45 -10.50
C LEU A 853 -6.00 5.33 -9.51
N ASP A 854 -6.95 5.56 -8.58
CA ASP A 854 -7.41 4.59 -7.59
C ASP A 854 -8.92 4.31 -7.76
N VAL A 855 -9.42 3.18 -7.25
CA VAL A 855 -10.79 2.68 -7.47
C VAL A 855 -11.89 3.59 -6.89
N GLN A 856 -12.75 4.20 -7.73
CA GLN A 856 -14.19 4.47 -7.49
C GLN A 856 -14.93 5.05 -8.72
N GLN A 857 -16.26 4.91 -8.75
CA GLN A 857 -17.13 4.98 -9.95
C GLN A 857 -17.34 6.37 -10.61
N PHE A 858 -16.71 7.46 -10.14
CA PHE A 858 -17.14 8.84 -10.47
C PHE A 858 -16.17 9.66 -11.35
N ALA A 859 -15.19 9.01 -12.00
CA ALA A 859 -14.25 9.63 -12.92
C ALA A 859 -13.84 8.65 -14.02
N ILE A 860 -13.05 9.08 -15.01
CA ILE A 860 -12.32 8.12 -15.85
C ILE A 860 -11.33 7.42 -14.93
N LEU A 861 -11.50 6.12 -14.74
CA LEU A 861 -10.57 5.32 -13.93
C LEU A 861 -9.40 4.89 -14.80
N ALA A 862 -8.17 5.06 -14.33
CA ALA A 862 -7.03 4.38 -14.93
C ALA A 862 -7.15 2.84 -14.81
N GLY A 863 -8.00 2.36 -13.89
CA GLY A 863 -8.41 0.95 -13.79
C GLY A 863 -9.54 0.51 -14.72
N GLN A 864 -10.08 1.37 -15.60
CA GLN A 864 -10.89 0.90 -16.73
C GLN A 864 -9.95 0.41 -17.84
N PRO A 865 -10.17 -0.77 -18.43
CA PRO A 865 -9.31 -1.28 -19.49
C PRO A 865 -9.41 -0.40 -20.74
N MET A 866 -8.32 0.31 -21.03
CA MET A 866 -8.13 1.04 -22.28
C MET A 866 -7.66 0.06 -23.35
N ASN A 867 -8.24 0.10 -24.54
CA ASN A 867 -8.09 -0.94 -25.55
C ASN A 867 -7.21 -0.51 -26.74
N SER A 868 -6.64 0.71 -26.71
CA SER A 868 -5.70 1.18 -27.74
C SER A 868 -4.65 2.16 -27.18
N PHE A 869 -3.56 2.35 -27.92
CA PHE A 869 -2.51 3.32 -27.57
C PHE A 869 -3.00 4.76 -27.65
N GLU A 870 -3.97 5.04 -28.52
CA GLU A 870 -4.63 6.34 -28.64
C GLU A 870 -5.47 6.64 -27.39
N GLN A 871 -6.22 5.66 -26.88
CA GLN A 871 -6.99 5.80 -25.63
C GLN A 871 -6.07 6.03 -24.43
N ILE A 872 -4.96 5.26 -24.33
CA ILE A 872 -3.93 5.50 -23.30
C ILE A 872 -3.38 6.91 -23.45
N LYS A 873 -3.05 7.36 -24.66
CA LYS A 873 -2.50 8.69 -24.88
C LYS A 873 -3.48 9.80 -24.48
N GLU A 874 -4.75 9.71 -24.89
CA GLU A 874 -5.80 10.68 -24.57
C GLU A 874 -6.03 10.78 -23.05
N ALA A 875 -6.18 9.62 -22.38
CA ALA A 875 -6.36 9.57 -20.93
C ALA A 875 -5.10 10.05 -20.19
N TRP A 876 -3.90 9.60 -20.57
CA TRP A 876 -2.67 9.88 -19.84
C TRP A 876 -2.13 11.29 -20.12
N HIS A 877 -2.14 11.79 -21.35
CA HIS A 877 -1.50 13.06 -21.70
C HIS A 877 -2.50 14.21 -21.85
N ASP A 878 -3.63 13.99 -22.52
CA ASP A 878 -4.54 15.07 -22.90
C ASP A 878 -5.56 15.43 -21.78
N THR A 879 -5.71 14.56 -20.77
CA THR A 879 -6.51 14.86 -19.56
C THR A 879 -5.84 15.95 -18.70
N PRO A 880 -6.54 17.06 -18.36
CA PRO A 880 -5.96 18.17 -17.60
C PRO A 880 -5.83 17.89 -16.11
N ILE A 881 -6.74 17.11 -15.51
CA ILE A 881 -6.78 16.83 -14.06
C ILE A 881 -6.51 15.34 -13.80
N VAL A 882 -5.48 15.03 -13.03
CA VAL A 882 -5.16 13.67 -12.57
C VAL A 882 -5.24 13.60 -11.04
N ALA A 883 -5.88 12.57 -10.49
CA ALA A 883 -6.23 12.48 -9.08
C ALA A 883 -5.82 11.14 -8.42
N THR A 884 -4.98 11.20 -7.38
CA THR A 884 -4.42 10.02 -6.69
C THR A 884 -4.11 10.28 -5.21
N THR A 885 -3.94 9.25 -4.39
CA THR A 885 -3.35 9.41 -3.06
C THR A 885 -1.85 9.75 -3.13
N CYS A 886 -1.29 10.39 -2.10
CA CYS A 886 0.16 10.71 -2.08
C CYS A 886 1.10 9.48 -2.14
N LEU A 887 0.58 8.26 -1.97
CA LEU A 887 1.33 7.00 -2.14
C LEU A 887 1.13 6.35 -3.52
N GLY A 888 0.11 6.76 -4.29
CA GLY A 888 -0.18 6.27 -5.65
C GLY A 888 0.78 6.78 -6.73
N VAL A 889 1.80 7.56 -6.35
CA VAL A 889 2.85 8.13 -7.22
C VAL A 889 3.80 7.09 -7.87
N GLY A 890 3.49 5.80 -7.72
CA GLY A 890 4.15 4.69 -8.45
C GLY A 890 3.49 4.35 -9.79
N HIS A 891 2.39 5.02 -10.18
CA HIS A 891 1.73 4.80 -11.46
C HIS A 891 2.62 5.22 -12.64
N ALA A 892 2.65 4.42 -13.72
CA ALA A 892 3.58 4.61 -14.84
C ALA A 892 3.46 5.98 -15.55
N LEU A 893 2.25 6.55 -15.56
CA LEU A 893 1.95 7.94 -15.96
C LEU A 893 2.98 8.98 -15.50
N PHE A 894 3.51 8.84 -14.28
CA PHE A 894 4.46 9.81 -13.69
C PHE A 894 5.88 9.72 -14.27
N ASN A 895 6.16 8.73 -15.12
CA ASN A 895 7.37 8.67 -15.94
C ASN A 895 7.14 9.33 -17.33
N GLU A 896 5.89 9.41 -17.79
CA GLU A 896 5.51 9.87 -19.13
C GLU A 896 5.17 11.37 -19.20
N ARG A 897 4.68 11.97 -18.10
CA ARG A 897 4.34 13.40 -18.03
C ARG A 897 4.69 14.05 -16.70
N THR A 898 4.81 15.37 -16.77
CA THR A 898 4.76 16.27 -15.61
C THR A 898 3.44 17.03 -15.58
N PHE A 899 3.24 17.78 -14.50
CA PHE A 899 2.13 18.70 -14.31
C PHE A 899 2.66 20.13 -14.15
N ASP A 900 1.81 21.12 -14.41
CA ASP A 900 2.14 22.51 -14.08
C ASP A 900 2.01 22.71 -12.57
N TYR A 901 0.91 22.23 -11.98
CA TYR A 901 0.62 22.36 -10.55
C TYR A 901 0.37 21.00 -9.89
N CYS A 902 0.95 20.78 -8.70
CA CYS A 902 0.57 19.71 -7.79
C CYS A 902 -0.13 20.29 -6.56
N ILE A 903 -1.38 19.89 -6.31
CA ILE A 903 -2.16 20.30 -5.13
C ILE A 903 -2.19 19.15 -4.13
N VAL A 904 -1.87 19.44 -2.88
CA VAL A 904 -1.91 18.48 -1.76
C VAL A 904 -2.89 18.98 -0.70
N ASP A 905 -4.07 18.33 -0.57
CA ASP A 905 -5.03 18.65 0.51
C ASP A 905 -4.74 17.86 1.79
N GLU A 906 -5.12 18.46 2.92
CA GLU A 906 -4.78 18.03 4.29
C GLU A 906 -3.26 17.81 4.50
N ALA A 907 -2.43 18.56 3.78
CA ALA A 907 -0.97 18.50 3.79
C ALA A 907 -0.33 18.71 5.19
N SER A 908 -1.08 19.32 6.13
CA SER A 908 -0.67 19.43 7.54
C SER A 908 -0.62 18.10 8.28
N GLN A 909 -1.35 17.07 7.83
CA GLN A 909 -1.39 15.72 8.38
C GLN A 909 -0.39 14.75 7.72
N ILE A 910 0.37 15.20 6.71
CA ILE A 910 1.24 14.34 5.90
C ILE A 910 2.70 14.50 6.35
N THR A 911 3.39 13.40 6.67
CA THR A 911 4.83 13.45 6.99
C THR A 911 5.59 13.98 5.77
N LEU A 912 6.64 14.78 6.01
CA LEU A 912 7.39 15.42 4.92
C LEU A 912 7.84 14.40 3.84
N PRO A 913 8.42 13.22 4.18
CA PRO A 913 8.84 12.24 3.17
C PRO A 913 7.71 11.63 2.31
N ILE A 914 6.46 11.58 2.81
CA ILE A 914 5.31 11.20 1.98
C ILE A 914 4.96 12.35 1.03
N CYS A 915 4.96 13.59 1.52
CA CYS A 915 4.63 14.77 0.72
C CYS A 915 5.61 15.05 -0.43
N LEU A 916 6.89 14.63 -0.31
CA LEU A 916 7.88 14.69 -1.40
C LEU A 916 7.48 13.89 -2.65
N GLY A 917 6.70 12.81 -2.48
CA GLY A 917 6.31 11.88 -3.54
C GLY A 917 5.56 12.54 -4.71
N PRO A 918 4.44 13.25 -4.46
CA PRO A 918 3.66 13.89 -5.53
C PRO A 918 4.17 15.27 -5.94
N ILE A 919 4.79 16.06 -5.06
CA ILE A 919 5.19 17.43 -5.42
C ILE A 919 6.31 17.48 -6.47
N ARG A 920 7.18 16.46 -6.53
CA ARG A 920 8.23 16.34 -7.57
C ARG A 920 7.67 16.15 -8.99
N MET A 921 6.40 15.78 -9.12
CA MET A 921 5.76 15.53 -10.43
C MET A 921 5.28 16.82 -11.11
N ALA A 922 5.40 17.98 -10.45
CA ALA A 922 4.97 19.27 -10.97
C ALA A 922 6.05 20.34 -10.91
N LYS A 923 5.85 21.42 -11.68
CA LYS A 923 6.72 22.60 -11.70
C LYS A 923 6.50 23.47 -10.45
N THR A 924 5.24 23.67 -10.08
CA THR A 924 4.78 24.46 -8.94
C THR A 924 3.94 23.57 -8.03
N PHE A 925 3.98 23.78 -6.70
CA PHE A 925 3.12 23.03 -5.77
C PHE A 925 2.30 23.91 -4.81
N VAL A 926 1.14 23.40 -4.41
CA VAL A 926 0.18 24.07 -3.52
C VAL A 926 -0.13 23.14 -2.36
N LEU A 927 0.28 23.51 -1.16
CA LEU A 927 -0.04 22.75 0.04
C LEU A 927 -1.22 23.40 0.77
N VAL A 928 -2.28 22.64 0.99
CA VAL A 928 -3.50 23.10 1.67
C VAL A 928 -3.66 22.33 2.97
N GLY A 929 -3.91 23.03 4.09
CA GLY A 929 -4.03 22.39 5.39
C GLY A 929 -4.16 23.37 6.55
N ASP A 930 -4.01 22.86 7.77
CA ASP A 930 -3.98 23.65 9.00
C ASP A 930 -3.08 23.00 10.05
N HIS A 931 -1.90 23.60 10.29
CA HIS A 931 -0.94 23.13 11.30
C HIS A 931 -1.42 23.26 12.77
N ASN A 932 -2.63 23.84 12.96
CA ASN A 932 -3.33 23.97 14.24
C ASN A 932 -4.43 22.90 14.43
N GLN A 933 -4.68 22.07 13.42
CA GLN A 933 -5.39 20.79 13.54
C GLN A 933 -4.35 19.66 13.64
N LEU A 934 -4.75 18.39 13.45
CA LEU A 934 -3.88 17.24 13.75
C LEU A 934 -2.56 17.25 12.96
N PRO A 935 -1.43 16.86 13.59
CA PRO A 935 -0.18 16.60 12.88
C PRO A 935 -0.23 15.20 12.23
N PRO A 936 0.79 14.79 11.45
CA PRO A 936 0.96 13.41 11.03
C PRO A 936 1.04 12.47 12.24
N LEU A 937 0.45 11.29 12.11
CA LEU A 937 0.51 10.25 13.15
C LEU A 937 1.88 9.56 13.11
N VAL A 938 2.59 9.62 14.24
CA VAL A 938 3.88 8.94 14.47
C VAL A 938 3.73 8.10 15.74
N GLN A 939 4.12 6.82 15.68
CA GLN A 939 3.99 5.86 16.78
C GLN A 939 5.24 5.81 17.66
N ASN A 940 6.42 6.00 17.09
CA ASN A 940 7.67 5.99 17.82
C ASN A 940 7.99 7.38 18.41
N GLU A 941 8.12 7.45 19.73
CA GLU A 941 8.34 8.70 20.46
C GLU A 941 9.63 9.42 20.03
N GLU A 942 10.75 8.70 19.91
CA GLU A 942 12.01 9.30 19.46
C GLU A 942 11.97 9.79 18.00
N ALA A 943 11.08 9.22 17.17
CA ALA A 943 10.85 9.71 15.80
C ALA A 943 9.99 10.99 15.81
N ARG A 944 9.01 11.07 16.72
CA ARG A 944 8.19 12.26 16.96
C ARG A 944 9.05 13.41 17.48
N GLU A 945 9.84 13.19 18.53
CA GLU A 945 10.76 14.19 19.09
C GLU A 945 11.80 14.68 18.07
N GLY A 946 12.25 13.82 17.15
CA GLY A 946 13.12 14.20 16.03
C GLY A 946 12.43 15.02 14.93
N GLY A 947 11.10 15.19 15.00
CA GLY A 947 10.29 16.01 14.10
C GLY A 947 9.64 15.25 12.94
N LEU A 948 9.38 13.94 13.05
CA LEU A 948 8.64 13.19 12.03
C LEU A 948 7.16 13.63 11.93
N ASP A 949 6.62 14.26 12.98
CA ASP A 949 5.30 14.91 13.01
C ASP A 949 5.32 16.37 12.49
N VAL A 950 6.47 16.86 12.02
CA VAL A 950 6.56 18.15 11.32
C VAL A 950 6.28 17.92 9.84
N SER A 951 5.02 18.17 9.46
CA SER A 951 4.59 18.15 8.05
C SER A 951 5.25 19.25 7.22
N LEU A 952 5.39 19.01 5.90
CA LEU A 952 5.99 19.98 4.98
C LEU A 952 5.26 21.33 4.99
N PHE A 953 3.92 21.29 5.08
CA PHE A 953 3.09 22.48 5.24
C PHE A 953 3.49 23.31 6.46
N LYS A 954 3.76 22.67 7.61
CA LYS A 954 4.22 23.40 8.82
C LYS A 954 5.62 23.97 8.61
N LEU A 955 6.56 23.17 8.11
CA LEU A 955 7.95 23.61 7.90
C LEU A 955 8.02 24.87 7.04
N LEU A 956 7.40 24.84 5.85
CA LEU A 956 7.41 25.99 4.93
C LEU A 956 6.58 27.16 5.47
N SER A 957 5.48 26.91 6.21
CA SER A 957 4.69 27.97 6.86
C SER A 957 5.43 28.66 8.02
N ASP A 958 6.35 27.98 8.70
CA ASP A 958 7.18 28.58 9.76
C ASP A 958 8.38 29.33 9.15
N THR A 959 8.99 28.80 8.08
CA THR A 959 10.18 29.40 7.44
C THR A 959 9.84 30.57 6.50
N HIS A 960 8.74 30.48 5.73
CA HIS A 960 8.35 31.49 4.75
C HIS A 960 6.89 31.95 4.94
N PRO A 961 6.58 32.72 6.01
CA PRO A 961 5.21 33.18 6.28
C PRO A 961 4.56 33.94 5.12
N ASP A 962 5.34 34.68 4.32
CA ASP A 962 4.83 35.44 3.16
C ASP A 962 4.36 34.56 2.00
N SER A 963 4.62 33.24 2.04
CA SER A 963 4.03 32.25 1.10
C SER A 963 2.64 31.77 1.53
N VAL A 964 2.21 32.10 2.76
CA VAL A 964 0.94 31.65 3.34
C VAL A 964 -0.20 32.62 3.06
N VAL A 965 -1.27 32.12 2.45
CA VAL A 965 -2.57 32.80 2.39
C VAL A 965 -3.52 32.19 3.41
N ASN A 966 -4.13 33.03 4.24
CA ASN A 966 -5.09 32.63 5.27
C ASN A 966 -6.52 32.68 4.71
N LEU A 967 -7.28 31.60 4.86
CA LEU A 967 -8.73 31.64 4.78
C LEU A 967 -9.27 31.99 6.17
N GLU A 968 -9.96 33.11 6.33
CA GLU A 968 -10.43 33.66 7.62
C GLU A 968 -11.95 33.53 7.80
N HIS A 969 -12.74 33.69 6.72
CA HIS A 969 -14.19 33.58 6.76
C HIS A 969 -14.65 32.12 6.77
N GLN A 970 -15.34 31.70 7.84
CA GLN A 970 -15.84 30.35 8.05
C GLN A 970 -17.37 30.26 7.96
N TYR A 971 -17.86 29.14 7.43
CA TYR A 971 -19.26 28.91 7.05
C TYR A 971 -19.92 27.74 7.83
N ARG A 972 -19.42 27.43 9.03
CA ARG A 972 -19.85 26.28 9.85
C ARG A 972 -20.41 26.68 11.21
N MET A 973 -19.65 27.43 11.99
CA MET A 973 -19.85 27.67 13.42
C MET A 973 -20.58 29.00 13.65
N CYS A 974 -21.53 29.04 14.59
CA CYS A 974 -22.04 30.30 15.14
C CYS A 974 -20.94 31.06 15.93
N GLU A 975 -21.18 32.34 16.25
CA GLU A 975 -20.14 33.22 16.82
C GLU A 975 -19.55 32.69 18.13
N ASP A 976 -20.36 32.14 19.04
CA ASP A 976 -19.89 31.64 20.34
C ASP A 976 -18.95 30.43 20.22
N ILE A 977 -19.28 29.50 19.33
CA ILE A 977 -18.46 28.30 19.05
C ILE A 977 -17.17 28.71 18.34
N MET A 978 -17.27 29.58 17.33
CA MET A 978 -16.12 30.14 16.62
C MET A 978 -15.17 30.88 17.58
N THR A 979 -15.71 31.73 18.45
CA THR A 979 -14.96 32.56 19.42
C THR A 979 -14.07 31.72 20.33
N LEU A 980 -14.47 30.49 20.64
CA LEU A 980 -13.72 29.55 21.46
C LEU A 980 -12.34 29.23 20.84
N SER A 981 -12.31 28.60 19.67
CA SER A 981 -11.05 28.32 18.95
C SER A 981 -10.37 29.59 18.45
N ASN A 982 -11.12 30.64 18.11
CA ASN A 982 -10.55 31.90 17.64
C ASN A 982 -9.73 32.62 18.73
N THR A 983 -10.20 32.59 19.98
CA THR A 983 -9.50 33.14 21.16
C THR A 983 -8.34 32.25 21.59
N LEU A 984 -8.52 30.93 21.57
CA LEU A 984 -7.52 29.99 22.08
C LEU A 984 -6.37 29.72 21.11
N ILE A 985 -6.59 29.85 19.79
CA ILE A 985 -5.70 29.32 18.74
C ILE A 985 -5.47 30.34 17.61
N TYR A 986 -6.53 30.75 16.92
CA TYR A 986 -6.39 31.47 15.64
C TYR A 986 -6.08 32.98 15.79
N LYS A 987 -6.01 33.47 17.03
CA LYS A 987 -5.63 34.85 17.42
C LYS A 987 -6.59 35.92 16.90
N GLY A 988 -7.89 35.64 16.91
CA GLY A 988 -8.93 36.57 16.45
C GLY A 988 -9.15 36.61 14.93
N ARG A 989 -8.44 35.79 14.15
CA ARG A 989 -8.51 35.79 12.67
C ARG A 989 -9.77 35.15 12.08
N LEU A 990 -10.39 34.16 12.73
CA LEU A 990 -11.62 33.55 12.23
C LEU A 990 -12.79 34.55 12.27
N ARG A 991 -13.62 34.55 11.22
CA ARG A 991 -14.81 35.42 11.08
C ARG A 991 -15.99 34.61 10.56
N CYS A 992 -17.22 34.94 10.96
CA CYS A 992 -18.40 34.32 10.35
C CYS A 992 -18.53 34.79 8.89
N GLY A 993 -18.79 33.87 7.97
CA GLY A 993 -18.91 34.18 6.54
C GLY A 993 -20.23 34.88 6.15
N THR A 994 -21.24 34.83 7.02
CA THR A 994 -22.48 35.62 6.95
C THR A 994 -22.92 36.04 8.36
N GLU A 995 -23.70 37.13 8.47
CA GLU A 995 -24.34 37.53 9.75
C GLU A 995 -25.45 36.54 10.16
N GLU A 996 -26.08 35.82 9.23
CA GLU A 996 -27.05 34.78 9.53
C GLU A 996 -26.42 33.62 10.33
N LEU A 997 -25.25 33.15 9.87
CA LEU A 997 -24.49 32.10 10.56
C LEU A 997 -24.07 32.54 11.96
N ARG A 998 -23.64 33.80 12.10
CA ARG A 998 -23.19 34.38 13.36
C ARG A 998 -24.19 34.15 14.50
N PHE A 999 -25.47 34.34 14.20
CA PHE A 999 -26.57 34.19 15.15
C PHE A 999 -27.31 32.85 15.06
N LYS A 1000 -26.89 31.90 14.21
CA LYS A 1000 -27.55 30.58 14.06
C LYS A 1000 -27.59 29.86 15.40
N LYS A 1001 -28.75 29.30 15.73
CA LYS A 1001 -29.06 28.58 16.97
C LYS A 1001 -29.51 27.16 16.64
N LEU A 1002 -29.58 26.31 17.65
CA LEU A 1002 -30.25 25.01 17.52
C LEU A 1002 -31.76 25.24 17.52
N ASP A 1003 -32.48 24.65 16.56
CA ASP A 1003 -33.94 24.59 16.66
C ASP A 1003 -34.36 23.52 17.68
N VAL A 1004 -35.39 23.83 18.46
CA VAL A 1004 -35.87 22.99 19.58
C VAL A 1004 -37.40 23.04 19.59
N PRO A 1005 -38.07 22.38 18.64
CA PRO A 1005 -39.49 22.60 18.36
C PRO A 1005 -40.41 22.21 19.52
N ASN A 1006 -40.01 21.25 20.38
CA ASN A 1006 -40.82 20.80 21.51
C ASN A 1006 -40.06 20.71 22.84
N MET A 1007 -39.53 21.84 23.32
CA MET A 1007 -38.96 21.98 24.68
C MET A 1007 -39.89 21.52 25.83
N ASN A 1008 -41.20 21.37 25.58
CA ASN A 1008 -42.16 20.83 26.55
C ASN A 1008 -42.11 19.30 26.68
N ALA A 1009 -41.58 18.57 25.70
CA ALA A 1009 -41.49 17.12 25.70
C ALA A 1009 -40.60 16.56 26.83
N LEU A 1010 -39.66 17.36 27.35
CA LEU A 1010 -38.83 17.00 28.53
C LEU A 1010 -39.66 16.56 29.74
N LYS A 1011 -40.94 16.94 29.83
CA LYS A 1011 -41.89 16.44 30.85
C LYS A 1011 -41.97 14.89 30.89
N SER A 1012 -41.71 14.21 29.78
CA SER A 1012 -41.68 12.74 29.70
C SER A 1012 -40.44 12.11 30.36
N LEU A 1013 -39.33 12.85 30.42
CA LEU A 1013 -38.04 12.42 31.00
C LEU A 1013 -37.85 12.89 32.45
N HIS A 1014 -38.81 13.66 32.98
CA HIS A 1014 -38.77 14.23 34.32
C HIS A 1014 -39.54 13.37 35.33
N TYR A 1015 -38.94 13.17 36.51
CA TYR A 1015 -39.60 12.56 37.66
C TYR A 1015 -39.95 13.64 38.70
N ASP A 1016 -41.25 13.79 38.95
CA ASP A 1016 -41.86 14.73 39.86
C ASP A 1016 -42.59 14.01 41.03
N SER A 1017 -43.37 14.75 41.83
CA SER A 1017 -44.14 14.18 42.93
C SER A 1017 -45.33 13.33 42.48
N SER A 1018 -45.88 13.54 41.28
CA SER A 1018 -46.89 12.63 40.72
C SER A 1018 -46.30 11.31 40.22
N SER A 1019 -45.03 11.29 39.84
CA SER A 1019 -44.33 10.12 39.29
C SER A 1019 -43.94 9.07 40.34
N ILE A 1020 -43.83 9.44 41.62
CA ILE A 1020 -43.36 8.58 42.74
C ILE A 1020 -44.11 7.23 42.85
N HIS A 1021 -45.35 7.14 42.38
CA HIS A 1021 -46.17 5.93 42.47
C HIS A 1021 -46.00 4.94 41.29
N LYS A 1022 -45.16 5.24 40.29
CA LYS A 1022 -44.92 4.34 39.16
C LYS A 1022 -43.81 3.32 39.49
N PRO A 1023 -44.04 2.00 39.35
CA PRO A 1023 -43.01 1.01 39.62
C PRO A 1023 -41.82 1.16 38.65
N GLY A 1024 -40.61 1.29 39.20
CA GLY A 1024 -39.37 1.42 38.44
C GLY A 1024 -38.80 2.84 38.30
N THR A 1025 -39.46 3.89 38.83
CA THR A 1025 -38.92 5.25 38.77
C THR A 1025 -37.66 5.42 39.66
N PRO A 1026 -36.60 6.09 39.19
CA PRO A 1026 -35.42 6.38 40.01
C PRO A 1026 -35.71 7.37 41.16
N ASN A 1027 -34.95 7.30 42.25
CA ASN A 1027 -35.02 8.23 43.39
C ASN A 1027 -34.54 9.67 43.08
N SER A 1028 -34.37 10.05 41.81
CA SER A 1028 -33.89 11.37 41.38
C SER A 1028 -35.05 12.31 41.06
N PHE A 1029 -35.35 13.24 41.96
CA PHE A 1029 -36.47 14.17 41.85
C PHE A 1029 -36.07 15.49 41.16
N CYS A 1030 -36.83 15.96 40.17
CA CYS A 1030 -36.66 17.31 39.62
C CYS A 1030 -37.52 18.32 40.40
N THR A 1031 -36.88 19.22 41.16
CA THR A 1031 -37.55 20.11 42.11
C THR A 1031 -38.39 21.22 41.45
N SER A 1032 -38.09 21.61 40.21
CA SER A 1032 -38.92 22.48 39.39
C SER A 1032 -38.51 22.40 37.91
N MET A 1033 -39.46 22.58 36.99
CA MET A 1033 -39.21 22.67 35.54
C MET A 1033 -38.91 24.10 35.05
N THR A 1034 -38.75 25.07 35.95
CA THR A 1034 -38.19 26.39 35.61
C THR A 1034 -36.75 26.27 35.11
N ALA A 1035 -36.34 27.14 34.18
CA ALA A 1035 -34.99 27.11 33.59
C ALA A 1035 -33.86 27.11 34.63
N SER A 1036 -34.04 27.84 35.73
CA SER A 1036 -33.12 27.92 36.88
C SER A 1036 -33.05 26.67 37.76
N CYS A 1037 -33.82 25.61 37.47
CA CYS A 1037 -33.94 24.42 38.33
C CYS A 1037 -33.80 23.08 37.60
N CYS A 1038 -33.82 23.05 36.27
CA CYS A 1038 -33.53 21.85 35.49
C CYS A 1038 -32.27 22.02 34.64
N TRP A 1039 -31.26 21.19 34.91
CA TRP A 1039 -30.00 21.18 34.18
C TRP A 1039 -30.16 20.77 32.70
N LEU A 1040 -31.06 19.82 32.38
CA LEU A 1040 -31.36 19.47 30.99
C LEU A 1040 -31.95 20.68 30.25
N ARG A 1041 -32.92 21.38 30.85
CA ARG A 1041 -33.57 22.54 30.21
C ARG A 1041 -32.58 23.69 29.93
N ASP A 1042 -31.67 24.02 30.85
CA ASP A 1042 -30.61 25.03 30.60
C ASP A 1042 -29.66 24.61 29.48
N LEU A 1043 -29.26 23.33 29.40
CA LEU A 1043 -28.33 22.86 28.38
C LEU A 1043 -28.97 22.77 26.99
N LEU A 1044 -30.26 22.41 26.91
CA LEU A 1044 -30.97 22.29 25.63
C LEU A 1044 -31.45 23.64 25.08
N ASP A 1045 -31.60 24.68 25.91
CA ASP A 1045 -32.04 26.03 25.49
C ASP A 1045 -31.27 26.56 24.25
N SER A 1046 -31.97 27.08 23.24
CA SER A 1046 -31.37 27.51 21.97
C SER A 1046 -30.35 28.65 22.11
N GLU A 1047 -30.44 29.49 23.14
CA GLU A 1047 -29.43 30.53 23.43
C GLU A 1047 -28.18 29.95 24.13
N ALA A 1048 -28.27 28.76 24.74
CA ALA A 1048 -27.16 28.06 25.37
C ALA A 1048 -26.26 27.36 24.32
N ARG A 1049 -25.66 28.14 23.41
CA ARG A 1049 -24.85 27.62 22.28
C ARG A 1049 -23.57 26.91 22.71
N VAL A 1050 -22.94 27.35 23.81
CA VAL A 1050 -21.77 26.67 24.41
C VAL A 1050 -21.99 26.48 25.91
N ARG A 1051 -21.81 25.24 26.39
CA ARG A 1051 -21.95 24.89 27.81
C ARG A 1051 -20.92 23.83 28.25
N PHE A 1052 -20.41 23.97 29.47
CA PHE A 1052 -19.58 22.96 30.13
C PHE A 1052 -20.36 22.28 31.26
N VAL A 1053 -20.53 20.96 31.16
CA VAL A 1053 -21.28 20.10 32.07
C VAL A 1053 -20.32 19.50 33.09
N ASN A 1054 -20.22 20.15 34.26
CA ASN A 1054 -19.24 19.79 35.29
C ASN A 1054 -19.67 18.59 36.14
N THR A 1055 -18.95 17.47 36.03
CA THR A 1055 -19.24 16.23 36.78
C THR A 1055 -18.83 16.27 38.26
N ASP A 1056 -18.02 17.25 38.71
CA ASP A 1056 -17.48 17.27 40.08
C ASP A 1056 -18.54 17.48 41.18
N THR A 1057 -19.75 17.92 40.80
CA THR A 1057 -20.85 18.20 41.73
C THR A 1057 -21.74 16.98 42.01
N LEU A 1058 -21.52 15.88 41.29
CA LEU A 1058 -22.32 14.65 41.39
C LEU A 1058 -22.04 13.92 42.72
N GLN A 1059 -23.09 13.36 43.32
CA GLN A 1059 -23.03 12.59 44.55
C GLN A 1059 -23.71 11.22 44.37
N PRO A 1060 -23.07 10.09 44.76
CA PRO A 1060 -21.69 9.99 45.25
C PRO A 1060 -20.67 10.40 44.17
N LEU A 1061 -19.46 10.79 44.59
CA LEU A 1061 -18.43 11.35 43.70
C LEU A 1061 -18.01 10.35 42.60
N THR A 1062 -18.40 10.59 41.35
CA THR A 1062 -18.12 9.70 40.22
C THR A 1062 -16.79 10.00 39.54
N ARG A 1063 -16.01 8.95 39.25
CA ARG A 1063 -14.66 9.03 38.67
C ARG A 1063 -14.51 8.18 37.41
N GLU A 1064 -13.36 8.31 36.77
CA GLU A 1064 -12.92 7.39 35.72
C GLU A 1064 -12.68 5.97 36.27
N GLU A 1065 -12.94 4.96 35.44
CA GLU A 1065 -12.48 3.59 35.65
C GLU A 1065 -11.31 3.32 34.69
N ALA A 1066 -10.14 3.05 35.24
CA ALA A 1066 -8.92 2.76 34.49
C ALA A 1066 -8.45 1.31 34.74
N LYS A 1067 -8.25 0.55 33.66
CA LYS A 1067 -7.72 -0.83 33.70
C LYS A 1067 -6.75 -1.05 32.54
N GLY A 1068 -5.46 -0.84 32.81
CA GLY A 1068 -4.45 -0.72 31.75
C GLY A 1068 -4.81 0.45 30.81
N ASN A 1069 -4.66 0.26 29.50
CA ASN A 1069 -4.97 1.28 28.50
C ASN A 1069 -6.48 1.56 28.32
N ARG A 1070 -7.37 0.78 28.96
CA ARG A 1070 -8.82 1.03 28.96
C ARG A 1070 -9.16 2.06 30.03
N ILE A 1071 -9.56 3.26 29.61
CA ILE A 1071 -10.11 4.32 30.47
C ILE A 1071 -11.55 4.57 30.01
N VAL A 1072 -12.50 4.56 30.95
CA VAL A 1072 -13.92 4.89 30.72
C VAL A 1072 -14.46 5.74 31.87
N ASN A 1073 -15.58 6.43 31.66
CA ASN A 1073 -16.30 7.15 32.70
C ASN A 1073 -17.80 6.86 32.55
N PRO A 1074 -18.33 5.89 33.32
CA PRO A 1074 -19.74 5.50 33.22
C PRO A 1074 -20.73 6.59 33.66
N ALA A 1075 -20.29 7.59 34.43
CA ALA A 1075 -21.14 8.71 34.81
C ALA A 1075 -21.29 9.72 33.67
N GLU A 1076 -20.18 10.09 33.02
CA GLU A 1076 -20.23 10.86 31.77
C GLU A 1076 -21.04 10.12 30.70
N ALA A 1077 -20.85 8.80 30.55
CA ALA A 1077 -21.59 8.04 29.55
C ALA A 1077 -23.12 8.10 29.78
N ARG A 1078 -23.60 8.01 31.03
CA ARG A 1078 -25.02 8.20 31.35
C ARG A 1078 -25.51 9.62 31.10
N ILE A 1079 -24.70 10.63 31.40
CA ILE A 1079 -25.04 12.05 31.16
C ILE A 1079 -25.16 12.33 29.65
N VAL A 1080 -24.25 11.79 28.84
CA VAL A 1080 -24.30 11.92 27.37
C VAL A 1080 -25.51 11.18 26.80
N VAL A 1081 -25.82 9.97 27.29
CA VAL A 1081 -27.05 9.26 26.92
C VAL A 1081 -28.29 10.11 27.20
N GLN A 1082 -28.43 10.61 28.44
CA GLN A 1082 -29.56 11.46 28.83
C GLN A 1082 -29.66 12.76 28.02
N LEU A 1083 -28.53 13.36 27.61
CA LEU A 1083 -28.51 14.53 26.75
C LEU A 1083 -29.00 14.21 25.33
N VAL A 1084 -28.57 13.09 24.74
CA VAL A 1084 -29.06 12.64 23.42
C VAL A 1084 -30.55 12.30 23.48
N GLU A 1085 -30.98 11.47 24.44
CA GLU A 1085 -32.38 11.13 24.67
C GLU A 1085 -33.24 12.40 24.83
N SER A 1086 -32.74 13.41 25.53
CA SER A 1086 -33.42 14.70 25.71
C SER A 1086 -33.51 15.51 24.41
N LEU A 1087 -32.45 15.57 23.60
CA LEU A 1087 -32.43 16.30 22.33
C LEU A 1087 -33.41 15.68 21.33
N LEU A 1088 -33.41 14.35 21.22
CA LEU A 1088 -34.37 13.60 20.42
C LEU A 1088 -35.81 13.82 20.91
N ALA A 1089 -36.04 13.77 22.22
CA ALA A 1089 -37.37 13.98 22.79
C ALA A 1089 -37.95 15.38 22.51
N VAL A 1090 -37.12 16.43 22.45
CA VAL A 1090 -37.57 17.80 22.09
C VAL A 1090 -37.65 18.06 20.58
N GLY A 1091 -37.35 17.06 19.75
CA GLY A 1091 -37.52 17.10 18.30
C GLY A 1091 -36.28 17.53 17.50
N VAL A 1092 -35.07 17.41 18.05
CA VAL A 1092 -33.83 17.53 17.24
C VAL A 1092 -33.65 16.24 16.45
N PRO A 1093 -33.41 16.28 15.12
CA PRO A 1093 -33.16 15.08 14.31
C PRO A 1093 -31.93 14.30 14.79
N ASP A 1094 -31.96 12.98 14.74
CA ASP A 1094 -30.84 12.16 15.23
C ASP A 1094 -29.59 12.32 14.36
N GLY A 1095 -29.78 12.46 13.04
CA GLY A 1095 -28.75 12.85 12.07
C GLY A 1095 -28.09 14.21 12.31
N GLU A 1096 -28.69 15.12 13.09
CA GLU A 1096 -28.06 16.40 13.49
C GLU A 1096 -27.14 16.28 14.72
N ILE A 1097 -27.15 15.14 15.43
CA ILE A 1097 -26.46 14.95 16.70
C ILE A 1097 -25.15 14.18 16.50
N GLY A 1098 -24.04 14.79 16.92
CA GLY A 1098 -22.72 14.16 17.00
C GLY A 1098 -22.29 13.88 18.44
N VAL A 1099 -21.85 12.66 18.74
CA VAL A 1099 -21.24 12.29 20.02
C VAL A 1099 -19.76 11.99 19.84
N MET A 1100 -18.93 12.67 20.62
CA MET A 1100 -17.48 12.65 20.50
C MET A 1100 -16.79 12.29 21.81
N THR A 1101 -15.64 11.63 21.71
CA THR A 1101 -14.71 11.42 22.82
C THR A 1101 -13.29 11.17 22.29
N HIS A 1102 -12.28 11.28 23.16
CA HIS A 1102 -10.89 10.96 22.83
C HIS A 1102 -10.56 9.46 23.05
N TYR A 1103 -11.40 8.72 23.78
CA TYR A 1103 -11.10 7.34 24.20
C TYR A 1103 -11.98 6.32 23.48
N ARG A 1104 -11.37 5.42 22.67
CA ARG A 1104 -12.09 4.32 21.97
C ARG A 1104 -12.91 3.45 22.93
N SER A 1105 -12.42 3.25 24.16
CA SER A 1105 -13.10 2.53 25.23
C SER A 1105 -14.36 3.26 25.74
N GLN A 1106 -14.35 4.59 25.83
CA GLN A 1106 -15.55 5.37 26.16
C GLN A 1106 -16.53 5.35 24.98
N LEU A 1107 -16.05 5.41 23.73
CA LEU A 1107 -16.90 5.31 22.55
C LEU A 1107 -17.67 3.97 22.50
N SER A 1108 -17.03 2.87 22.86
CA SER A 1108 -17.69 1.55 23.01
C SER A 1108 -18.81 1.58 24.06
N LEU A 1109 -18.61 2.26 25.19
CA LEU A 1109 -19.61 2.40 26.26
C LEU A 1109 -20.78 3.32 25.83
N LEU A 1110 -20.48 4.42 25.13
CA LEU A 1110 -21.50 5.32 24.55
C LEU A 1110 -22.35 4.61 23.48
N LYS A 1111 -21.70 3.87 22.57
CA LYS A 1111 -22.37 2.98 21.59
C LYS A 1111 -23.09 1.80 22.22
N HIS A 1112 -22.90 1.52 23.51
CA HIS A 1112 -23.71 0.55 24.24
C HIS A 1112 -24.97 1.19 24.83
N GLY A 1113 -24.87 2.41 25.35
CA GLY A 1113 -26.03 3.16 25.86
C GLY A 1113 -26.99 3.56 24.74
N LEU A 1114 -26.47 4.11 23.64
CA LEU A 1114 -27.26 4.65 22.52
C LEU A 1114 -27.62 3.60 21.45
N ARG A 1115 -27.75 2.32 21.80
CA ARG A 1115 -28.03 1.24 20.83
C ARG A 1115 -29.39 1.34 20.10
N GLY A 1116 -30.32 2.15 20.62
CA GLY A 1116 -31.62 2.41 19.99
C GLY A 1116 -31.65 3.64 19.07
N HIS A 1117 -30.53 4.36 18.88
CA HIS A 1117 -30.48 5.62 18.15
C HIS A 1117 -29.40 5.54 17.06
N VAL A 1118 -29.79 5.12 15.86
CA VAL A 1118 -28.86 4.69 14.81
C VAL A 1118 -28.28 5.87 14.01
N GLY A 1119 -29.05 6.93 13.74
CA GLY A 1119 -28.58 8.11 13.01
C GLY A 1119 -27.69 9.05 13.84
N VAL A 1120 -27.67 8.90 15.17
CA VAL A 1120 -26.74 9.64 16.06
C VAL A 1120 -25.30 9.24 15.76
N GLU A 1121 -24.51 10.17 15.24
CA GLU A 1121 -23.16 9.86 14.77
C GLU A 1121 -22.16 9.82 15.94
N MET A 1122 -21.50 8.68 16.15
CA MET A 1122 -20.59 8.48 17.29
C MET A 1122 -19.20 8.01 16.85
N HIS A 1123 -18.18 8.88 17.01
CA HIS A 1123 -16.78 8.59 16.67
C HIS A 1123 -15.78 9.20 17.67
N THR A 1124 -14.51 8.78 17.58
CA THR A 1124 -13.41 9.46 18.27
C THR A 1124 -13.06 10.78 17.58
N ALA A 1125 -12.52 11.76 18.32
CA ALA A 1125 -12.15 13.09 17.79
C ALA A 1125 -11.44 13.02 16.41
N ASP A 1126 -10.40 12.21 16.31
CA ASP A 1126 -9.61 11.96 15.10
C ASP A 1126 -10.46 11.48 13.89
N ARG A 1127 -11.46 10.62 14.14
CA ARG A 1127 -12.35 10.05 13.09
C ARG A 1127 -13.54 10.95 12.75
N PHE A 1128 -13.78 12.00 13.54
CA PHE A 1128 -14.77 13.05 13.24
C PHE A 1128 -14.16 14.20 12.40
N GLN A 1129 -12.88 14.14 12.04
CA GLN A 1129 -12.26 15.15 11.18
C GLN A 1129 -12.92 15.18 9.78
N GLY A 1130 -12.86 16.34 9.12
CA GLY A 1130 -13.68 16.65 7.93
C GLY A 1130 -15.12 16.99 8.30
N ARG A 1131 -15.82 16.08 8.99
CA ARG A 1131 -17.26 16.12 9.33
C ARG A 1131 -17.65 17.29 10.24
N ASP A 1132 -18.95 17.53 10.34
CA ASP A 1132 -19.62 18.44 11.29
C ASP A 1132 -21.07 18.03 11.56
N LYS A 1133 -21.66 18.59 12.62
CA LYS A 1133 -23.04 18.36 13.11
C LYS A 1133 -23.58 19.64 13.73
N ASP A 1134 -24.90 19.81 13.77
CA ASP A 1134 -25.50 21.00 14.37
C ASP A 1134 -25.34 20.98 15.91
N VAL A 1135 -25.56 19.82 16.54
CA VAL A 1135 -25.21 19.58 17.95
C VAL A 1135 -24.00 18.65 18.08
N VAL A 1136 -23.04 19.01 18.93
CA VAL A 1136 -21.96 18.10 19.34
C VAL A 1136 -21.88 17.97 20.86
N ILE A 1137 -21.83 16.73 21.34
CA ILE A 1137 -21.62 16.39 22.75
C ILE A 1137 -20.26 15.71 22.90
N LEU A 1138 -19.37 16.30 23.70
CA LEU A 1138 -17.99 15.84 23.89
C LEU A 1138 -17.77 15.29 25.32
N SER A 1139 -17.50 13.99 25.45
CA SER A 1139 -17.09 13.36 26.72
C SER A 1139 -15.56 13.35 26.84
N LEU A 1140 -15.04 14.05 27.87
CA LEU A 1140 -13.60 14.17 28.15
C LEU A 1140 -13.04 13.01 29.00
N VAL A 1141 -13.91 12.25 29.66
CA VAL A 1141 -13.65 11.01 30.42
C VAL A 1141 -12.85 11.18 31.72
N ARG A 1142 -11.80 12.01 31.71
CA ARG A 1142 -10.80 12.07 32.79
C ARG A 1142 -11.37 12.73 34.04
N SER A 1143 -11.35 11.99 35.15
CA SER A 1143 -11.83 12.40 36.47
C SER A 1143 -11.09 11.60 37.56
N ASN A 1144 -10.02 12.17 38.12
CA ASN A 1144 -9.08 11.50 39.03
C ASN A 1144 -8.41 12.48 40.03
N GLU A 1145 -7.95 11.95 41.17
CA GLU A 1145 -7.32 12.72 42.27
C GLU A 1145 -5.96 13.33 41.90
N SER A 1146 -5.20 12.68 41.03
CA SER A 1146 -3.93 13.21 40.51
C SER A 1146 -4.10 14.40 39.57
N CYS A 1147 -5.34 14.79 39.25
CA CYS A 1147 -5.70 15.80 38.26
C CYS A 1147 -4.97 15.64 36.91
N SER A 1148 -4.73 14.39 36.50
CA SER A 1148 -3.99 14.03 35.31
C SER A 1148 -4.93 13.82 34.12
N ILE A 1149 -4.82 14.69 33.13
CA ILE A 1149 -5.61 14.63 31.89
C ILE A 1149 -5.07 13.60 30.88
N GLY A 1150 -3.81 13.18 31.00
CA GLY A 1150 -3.15 12.26 30.07
C GLY A 1150 -2.87 12.84 28.67
N GLU A 1151 -2.01 12.18 27.90
CA GLU A 1151 -1.45 12.75 26.66
C GLU A 1151 -2.50 13.10 25.59
N LEU A 1152 -3.57 12.30 25.47
CA LEU A 1152 -4.65 12.53 24.49
C LEU A 1152 -5.43 13.84 24.70
N LEU A 1153 -5.38 14.42 25.91
CA LEU A 1153 -5.99 15.71 26.24
C LEU A 1153 -4.98 16.85 26.40
N LYS A 1154 -3.66 16.56 26.49
CA LYS A 1154 -2.62 17.59 26.39
C LYS A 1154 -2.46 18.11 24.95
N ASP A 1155 -2.69 17.24 23.97
CA ASP A 1155 -2.67 17.60 22.55
C ASP A 1155 -3.85 18.51 22.19
N TRP A 1156 -3.61 19.81 22.32
CA TRP A 1156 -4.58 20.88 22.07
C TRP A 1156 -5.16 20.87 20.65
N ARG A 1157 -4.48 20.25 19.68
CA ARG A 1157 -4.97 20.14 18.29
C ARG A 1157 -6.18 19.20 18.20
N ARG A 1158 -6.22 18.13 19.01
CA ARG A 1158 -7.38 17.22 19.11
C ARG A 1158 -8.59 17.93 19.69
N ILE A 1159 -8.37 18.73 20.73
CA ILE A 1159 -9.39 19.57 21.36
C ILE A 1159 -9.93 20.60 20.35
N ASN A 1160 -9.05 21.23 19.57
CA ASN A 1160 -9.46 22.14 18.50
C ASN A 1160 -10.34 21.45 17.44
N VAL A 1161 -9.95 20.26 16.97
CA VAL A 1161 -10.77 19.48 16.04
C VAL A 1161 -12.14 19.20 16.67
N ALA A 1162 -12.19 18.73 17.92
CA ALA A 1162 -13.44 18.42 18.61
C ALA A 1162 -14.36 19.64 18.79
N PHE A 1163 -13.84 20.79 19.24
CA PHE A 1163 -14.62 22.03 19.39
C PHE A 1163 -15.17 22.57 18.06
N THR A 1164 -14.47 22.32 16.94
CA THR A 1164 -14.81 22.87 15.62
C THR A 1164 -15.68 21.92 14.76
N ARG A 1165 -16.30 20.92 15.37
CA ARG A 1165 -17.30 20.03 14.74
C ARG A 1165 -18.74 20.54 14.87
N ALA A 1166 -19.05 21.34 15.88
CA ALA A 1166 -20.38 21.87 16.11
C ALA A 1166 -20.70 23.06 15.19
N LYS A 1167 -21.94 23.16 14.70
CA LYS A 1167 -22.42 24.36 14.00
C LYS A 1167 -23.16 25.31 14.94
N THR A 1168 -24.09 24.81 15.77
CA THR A 1168 -25.03 25.65 16.55
C THR A 1168 -25.00 25.39 18.05
N LYS A 1169 -24.70 24.16 18.50
CA LYS A 1169 -24.58 23.83 19.93
C LYS A 1169 -23.41 22.89 20.25
N LEU A 1170 -22.58 23.29 21.22
CA LEU A 1170 -21.47 22.51 21.76
C LEU A 1170 -21.64 22.26 23.27
N LEU A 1171 -21.82 20.99 23.65
CA LEU A 1171 -21.92 20.55 25.04
C LEU A 1171 -20.68 19.74 25.43
N VAL A 1172 -19.89 20.20 26.39
CA VAL A 1172 -18.64 19.53 26.81
C VAL A 1172 -18.80 18.99 28.23
N VAL A 1173 -18.63 17.68 28.42
CA VAL A 1173 -18.84 16.97 29.70
C VAL A 1173 -17.51 16.54 30.30
N GLY A 1174 -17.29 16.79 31.60
CA GLY A 1174 -16.10 16.29 32.32
C GLY A 1174 -15.85 16.92 33.70
N SER A 1175 -14.74 16.53 34.33
CA SER A 1175 -14.31 16.99 35.66
C SER A 1175 -13.56 18.33 35.60
N LYS A 1176 -14.18 19.41 36.07
CA LYS A 1176 -13.58 20.77 36.12
C LYS A 1176 -12.32 20.82 36.99
N ASN A 1177 -12.24 19.99 38.04
CA ASN A 1177 -11.12 19.89 38.95
C ASN A 1177 -9.93 19.17 38.30
N THR A 1178 -10.16 17.99 37.69
CA THR A 1178 -9.10 17.28 36.96
C THR A 1178 -8.57 18.11 35.79
N LEU A 1179 -9.45 18.75 35.01
CA LEU A 1179 -9.07 19.58 33.85
C LEU A 1179 -8.41 20.93 34.22
N LYS A 1180 -8.45 21.36 35.49
CA LYS A 1180 -7.73 22.54 36.00
C LYS A 1180 -6.31 22.23 36.48
N GLY A 1181 -6.06 20.99 36.93
CA GLY A 1181 -4.78 20.63 37.55
C GLY A 1181 -3.61 20.56 36.58
N SER A 1182 -3.88 20.51 35.28
CA SER A 1182 -2.84 20.48 34.24
C SER A 1182 -2.12 21.84 34.03
N GLY A 1183 -2.60 22.92 34.65
CA GLY A 1183 -1.88 24.19 34.77
C GLY A 1183 -2.63 25.38 34.17
N LYS A 1184 -2.25 26.59 34.58
CA LYS A 1184 -2.92 27.84 34.17
C LYS A 1184 -2.75 28.17 32.69
N ASP A 1185 -1.67 27.69 32.09
CA ASP A 1185 -1.34 28.01 30.70
C ASP A 1185 -1.88 27.02 29.66
N GLU A 1186 -2.38 25.87 30.08
CA GLU A 1186 -3.01 24.91 29.18
C GLU A 1186 -4.35 25.39 28.62
N MET A 1187 -4.68 24.89 27.43
CA MET A 1187 -5.88 25.26 26.69
C MET A 1187 -7.17 24.89 27.43
N LEU A 1188 -7.21 23.75 28.14
CA LEU A 1188 -8.40 23.30 28.88
C LEU A 1188 -8.72 24.23 30.07
N SER A 1189 -7.71 24.66 30.82
CA SER A 1189 -7.86 25.68 31.85
C SER A 1189 -8.39 27.00 31.29
N LYS A 1190 -7.87 27.45 30.14
CA LYS A 1190 -8.29 28.67 29.45
C LYS A 1190 -9.73 28.54 28.89
N PHE A 1191 -10.08 27.40 28.31
CA PHE A 1191 -11.43 27.03 27.87
C PHE A 1191 -12.45 27.07 29.04
N ILE A 1192 -12.10 26.52 30.21
CA ILE A 1192 -12.95 26.56 31.41
C ILE A 1192 -13.14 28.00 31.87
N ILE A 1193 -12.12 28.85 31.83
CA ILE A 1193 -12.23 30.27 32.20
C ILE A 1193 -13.13 31.05 31.23
N ILE A 1194 -13.04 30.78 29.91
CA ILE A 1194 -13.90 31.39 28.89
C ILE A 1194 -15.36 30.95 29.09
N SER A 1195 -15.61 29.65 29.19
CA SER A 1195 -16.96 29.07 29.34
C SER A 1195 -17.68 29.55 30.60
N LEU A 1196 -16.96 29.81 31.69
CA LEU A 1196 -17.53 30.36 32.92
C LEU A 1196 -17.82 31.86 32.84
N ARG A 1197 -17.21 32.60 31.90
CA ARG A 1197 -17.50 34.02 31.68
C ARG A 1197 -18.72 34.22 30.79
N THR A 1198 -18.92 33.39 29.77
CA THR A 1198 -20.17 33.37 29.00
C THR A 1198 -21.36 32.88 29.85
N GLN A 1199 -21.14 32.02 30.85
CA GLN A 1199 -22.12 31.69 31.90
C GLN A 1199 -22.33 32.78 32.97
N GLN A 1200 -21.74 33.97 32.83
CA GLN A 1200 -21.93 35.12 33.74
C GLN A 1200 -22.39 36.40 33.05
N HIS A 1201 -22.58 36.37 31.72
CA HIS A 1201 -23.06 37.51 30.92
C HIS A 1201 -24.48 37.32 30.35
N ASN A 1202 -25.01 36.10 30.40
CA ASN A 1202 -26.40 35.74 30.16
C ASN A 1202 -26.99 35.16 31.46
#